data_AF-A0A4V2MMW6-F1
#
_entry.id   AF-A0A4V2MMW6-F1
#
_cell.length_a   1.000
_cell.length_b   1.000
_cell.length_c   1.000
_cell.angle_alpha   90.00
_cell.angle_beta   90.00
_cell.angle_gamma   90.00
#
_symmetry.space_group_name_H-M   'P 1'
#
loop_
_entity.id
_entity.type
_entity.pdbx_description
1 polymer ?
#
loop_
_entity_poly.entity_id
_entity_poly.type
_entity_poly.pdbx_seq_one_letter_code
_entity_poly.pdbx_strand_id
1 'polypeptide(L)'
;MELINTTTVFEENQVLTAGQLNTMQDFLFQENRLTRTRLIGRGIAYGLEVNINSNQVNIAKGVGVTSWGFLISLGDCNLTHYKEYKLPEGLIYPYFMDGLGNDVPLLELFTAENALATGAKQIDSGLILSNYIVLLFLEPATKNLQSCLGKSCDDLGIEKTFTVRKLLITIDDLNKINASNANRGGAKYPALYNLETINYPRALITPAEARNYADLVNSYLSPVAAILADVTNQLEIIFKELPILQRNFQNTDIGTIRANWENKLMDLASKYLNGTAYGFQYVYDAFEDIIKSYEELRCAAMHLNSSTLPNADAFPMHLMLGSIDCPPSINRQEFEYSPLFNEHKDWSKKVVSIFGRTMTMLDGYFDDLTEKGKKGVLATPSKEKWQNIGKRTLPIYFDPNNSDFEKYWNESLCHGCDNGKPLSYHYQLPLEAQEYGLDKLSAPLFYNFNDQNFFRLEGHLSLDQATAVNQYKKMQRRFNLPLKVRSIFMGVGGSVTSNCRYPDLDSQYLAWRNLMLYYLNNLIKYSNLAENMAGRFDDVVDAAKDAFDNVMGNEKEPAAESPNANGATAEAPKVNVDKVKTFATLNKNFIKMGTVSEKINRTDYTKITTIKVKAEDAKDDIEKDVLNWISRFNANIEDLISLMTLEFSDFKDQEFKMKYTGFLDLYVDAMKTLVSIINKEKDKELLSYLMIGSLIHRALNVIMIRPYVTIGTIMDTRKQRNSSLNINKSLADYLRDSAAEHLAGAERGNTLLLLYHTGKESEIVTRPQVSLGNSRLEKLSELKLAEDAIHATYKVKLQSIQEVIKTKAEDIKRAEFEVDKALEVKVAEVKNRVVLNEDQIKKGEEELNSELLTRKKALFSTTNSETISKAEESLKKEFEDKVNVLRKSAIKDENKEIKEVSNALKIDLENKRIGITEEIDKKTKEEMDTQQEYQSRLDLLNIKRKAVEEEKDDVLEEVVVAAKRITRNKFLTDFETKFNKEFNAMAEKIGDNGLKNLGANVIADFTVYEDDSCCDCNPKDAKNKELTPLAVPISRIVAYNQSKATISKVQVLNNLYHPDFYEVAVKSDPKYGAITFEEEVYEPMPDKKRQVLVYTLDPKNLDRKSLSQMVVIDEFDYVIKEKETGEEVGASKLSFFIAVGTIAQQEFELSGRVTGVKAFTITARQGDALIKTQQFTGSYYNILLQLGQYQITVTPSVTQYPPQNRTVKIEDKDNFADFEFGKV
;
A
#
# COMPACT_ATOMS: atom_id res chain seq x y z
N MET A 1 -49.98 -51.50 -23.80
CA MET A 1 -51.23 -51.81 -23.07
C MET A 1 -52.38 -51.28 -23.91
N GLU A 2 -53.25 -52.16 -24.39
CA GLU A 2 -54.47 -51.74 -25.09
C GLU A 2 -55.49 -51.24 -24.05
N LEU A 3 -56.18 -50.14 -24.36
CA LEU A 3 -57.26 -49.62 -23.53
C LEU A 3 -58.48 -50.52 -23.69
N ILE A 4 -59.10 -50.88 -22.56
CA ILE A 4 -60.37 -51.57 -22.55
C ILE A 4 -61.41 -50.55 -23.01
N ASN A 5 -61.84 -50.70 -24.26
CA ASN A 5 -62.78 -49.79 -24.92
C ASN A 5 -64.24 -50.25 -24.85
N THR A 6 -64.50 -51.37 -24.18
CA THR A 6 -65.83 -51.95 -23.99
C THR A 6 -66.03 -52.29 -22.52
N THR A 7 -67.20 -51.94 -21.99
CA THR A 7 -67.61 -52.29 -20.63
C THR A 7 -69.08 -52.68 -20.64
N THR A 8 -69.51 -53.48 -19.67
CA THR A 8 -70.89 -53.99 -19.62
C THR A 8 -71.79 -52.97 -18.91
N VAL A 9 -72.94 -52.64 -19.51
CA VAL A 9 -74.01 -51.84 -18.88
C VAL A 9 -75.13 -52.80 -18.47
N PHE A 10 -75.61 -52.68 -17.23
CA PHE A 10 -76.59 -53.60 -16.66
C PHE A 10 -78.03 -53.10 -16.86
N GLU A 11 -78.93 -53.99 -17.28
CA GLU A 11 -80.38 -53.77 -17.38
C GLU A 11 -81.12 -54.50 -16.25
N GLU A 12 -82.35 -54.07 -15.95
CA GLU A 12 -83.16 -54.73 -14.92
C GLU A 12 -83.43 -56.20 -15.27
N ASN A 13 -83.35 -57.08 -14.27
CA ASN A 13 -83.55 -58.53 -14.38
C ASN A 13 -82.54 -59.30 -15.26
N GLN A 14 -81.37 -58.71 -15.55
CA GLN A 14 -80.33 -59.34 -16.36
C GLN A 14 -79.49 -60.35 -15.56
N VAL A 15 -79.22 -61.53 -16.13
CA VAL A 15 -78.27 -62.52 -15.58
C VAL A 15 -76.87 -62.21 -16.11
N LEU A 16 -75.90 -61.94 -15.21
CA LEU A 16 -74.53 -61.57 -15.58
C LEU A 16 -73.60 -62.78 -15.68
N THR A 17 -72.81 -62.83 -16.74
CA THR A 17 -71.74 -63.84 -16.92
C THR A 17 -70.46 -63.43 -16.20
N ALA A 18 -69.62 -64.40 -15.84
CA ALA A 18 -68.29 -64.14 -15.29
C ALA A 18 -67.44 -63.26 -16.21
N GLY A 19 -67.56 -63.42 -17.54
CA GLY A 19 -66.89 -62.56 -18.52
C GLY A 19 -67.31 -61.10 -18.37
N GLN A 20 -68.61 -60.81 -18.31
CA GLN A 20 -69.15 -59.45 -18.19
C GLN A 20 -68.69 -58.74 -16.90
N LEU A 21 -68.68 -59.45 -15.77
CA LEU A 21 -68.20 -58.94 -14.49
C LEU A 21 -66.69 -58.69 -14.49
N ASN A 22 -65.91 -59.64 -15.02
CA ASN A 22 -64.46 -59.48 -15.12
C ASN A 22 -64.08 -58.33 -16.05
N THR A 23 -64.79 -58.14 -17.18
CA THR A 23 -64.56 -56.97 -18.06
C THR A 23 -64.84 -55.65 -17.35
N MET A 24 -65.92 -55.55 -16.56
CA MET A 24 -66.19 -54.34 -15.76
C MET A 24 -65.11 -54.10 -14.71
N GLN A 25 -64.68 -55.16 -14.01
CA GLN A 25 -63.61 -55.10 -13.01
C GLN A 25 -62.29 -54.63 -13.65
N ASP A 26 -61.91 -55.23 -14.78
CA ASP A 26 -60.68 -54.90 -15.50
C ASP A 26 -60.70 -53.46 -16.00
N PHE A 27 -61.84 -52.99 -16.53
CA PHE A 27 -62.04 -51.60 -16.94
C PHE A 27 -61.83 -50.63 -15.76
N LEU A 28 -62.50 -50.84 -14.63
CA LEU A 28 -62.37 -49.98 -13.44
C LEU A 28 -60.95 -50.01 -12.84
N PHE A 29 -60.27 -51.17 -12.87
CA PHE A 29 -58.89 -51.26 -12.41
C PHE A 29 -57.92 -50.55 -13.35
N GLN A 30 -58.13 -50.67 -14.67
CA GLN A 30 -57.31 -49.97 -15.65
C GLN A 30 -57.45 -48.44 -15.47
N GLU A 31 -58.68 -47.92 -15.34
CA GLU A 31 -58.93 -46.49 -15.12
C GLU A 31 -58.27 -45.96 -13.83
N ASN A 32 -58.37 -46.68 -12.72
CA ASN A 32 -57.71 -46.29 -11.47
C ASN A 32 -56.17 -46.27 -11.58
N ARG A 33 -55.60 -47.28 -12.24
CA ARG A 33 -54.14 -47.39 -12.43
C ARG A 33 -53.61 -46.32 -13.38
N LEU A 34 -54.34 -46.02 -14.45
CA LEU A 34 -54.04 -44.93 -15.37
C LEU A 34 -54.17 -43.57 -14.68
N THR A 35 -55.20 -43.35 -13.86
CA THR A 35 -55.36 -42.12 -13.07
C THR A 35 -54.12 -41.84 -12.21
N ARG A 36 -53.62 -42.83 -11.46
CA ARG A 36 -52.40 -42.67 -10.65
C ARG A 36 -51.19 -42.37 -11.52
N THR A 37 -50.90 -43.21 -12.50
CA THR A 37 -49.66 -43.12 -13.28
C THR A 37 -49.61 -41.97 -14.28
N ARG A 38 -50.76 -41.49 -14.77
CA ARG A 38 -50.85 -40.44 -15.80
C ARG A 38 -51.18 -39.07 -15.22
N LEU A 39 -52.04 -38.98 -14.20
CA LEU A 39 -52.51 -37.70 -13.66
C LEU A 39 -51.83 -37.30 -12.34
N ILE A 40 -51.32 -38.27 -11.56
CA ILE A 40 -50.71 -38.00 -10.25
C ILE A 40 -49.18 -38.15 -10.34
N GLY A 41 -48.70 -39.37 -10.54
CA GLY A 41 -47.28 -39.70 -10.56
C GLY A 41 -47.00 -41.15 -10.20
N ARG A 42 -45.72 -41.52 -10.22
CA ARG A 42 -45.21 -42.87 -9.89
C ARG A 42 -43.87 -42.77 -9.17
N GLY A 43 -43.40 -43.86 -8.58
CA GLY A 43 -42.21 -43.90 -7.72
C GLY A 43 -42.57 -43.83 -6.23
N ILE A 44 -41.57 -43.60 -5.38
CA ILE A 44 -41.72 -43.55 -3.93
C ILE A 44 -42.31 -42.20 -3.51
N ALA A 45 -43.58 -42.17 -3.11
CA ALA A 45 -44.28 -40.95 -2.75
C ALA A 45 -43.92 -40.44 -1.35
N TYR A 46 -43.67 -41.35 -0.40
CA TYR A 46 -43.33 -41.00 0.98
C TYR A 46 -42.62 -42.17 1.68
N GLY A 47 -41.59 -41.88 2.48
CA GLY A 47 -40.86 -42.87 3.27
C GLY A 47 -40.14 -43.91 2.41
N LEU A 48 -40.23 -45.19 2.81
CA LEU A 48 -39.49 -46.31 2.20
C LEU A 48 -37.97 -46.04 2.15
N GLU A 49 -37.48 -45.31 3.14
CA GLU A 49 -36.06 -45.02 3.34
C GLU A 49 -35.37 -46.28 3.85
N VAL A 50 -34.16 -46.54 3.36
CA VAL A 50 -33.40 -47.73 3.73
C VAL A 50 -32.20 -47.32 4.55
N ASN A 51 -32.05 -47.90 5.73
CA ASN A 51 -30.84 -47.79 6.53
C ASN A 51 -30.19 -49.17 6.61
N ILE A 52 -28.98 -49.27 6.05
CA ILE A 52 -28.20 -50.50 5.96
C ILE A 52 -27.10 -50.48 7.02
N ASN A 53 -27.21 -51.37 8.01
CA ASN A 53 -26.15 -51.66 8.97
C ASN A 53 -25.42 -52.96 8.57
N SER A 54 -24.30 -53.28 9.23
CA SER A 54 -23.48 -54.46 8.87
C SER A 54 -24.26 -55.78 8.87
N ASN A 55 -25.27 -55.92 9.74
CA ASN A 55 -26.01 -57.18 9.94
C ASN A 55 -27.53 -57.00 9.85
N GLN A 56 -28.01 -55.85 9.38
CA GLN A 56 -29.42 -55.48 9.44
C GLN A 56 -29.79 -54.47 8.36
N VAL A 57 -30.97 -54.63 7.77
CA VAL A 57 -31.57 -53.68 6.83
C VAL A 57 -32.88 -53.18 7.44
N ASN A 58 -32.97 -51.88 7.70
CA ASN A 58 -34.19 -51.24 8.14
C ASN A 58 -34.85 -50.53 6.95
N ILE A 59 -36.15 -50.77 6.76
CA ILE A 59 -36.97 -50.03 5.80
C ILE A 59 -38.03 -49.26 6.59
N ALA A 60 -38.01 -47.94 6.47
CA ALA A 60 -38.98 -47.07 7.11
C ALA A 60 -40.38 -47.22 6.48
N LYS A 61 -41.41 -46.99 7.29
CA LYS A 61 -42.81 -46.93 6.84
C LYS A 61 -42.95 -45.98 5.66
N GLY A 62 -43.69 -46.39 4.63
CA GLY A 62 -43.87 -45.56 3.46
C GLY A 62 -44.82 -46.15 2.42
N VAL A 63 -44.92 -45.43 1.32
CA VAL A 63 -45.79 -45.77 0.20
C VAL A 63 -45.18 -45.32 -1.12
N GLY A 64 -45.35 -46.14 -2.15
CA GLY A 64 -44.97 -45.83 -3.52
C GLY A 64 -45.93 -46.43 -4.53
N VAL A 65 -45.81 -45.96 -5.77
CA VAL A 65 -46.66 -46.36 -6.90
C VAL A 65 -45.76 -46.91 -8.01
N THR A 66 -46.00 -48.13 -8.46
CA THR A 66 -45.21 -48.74 -9.55
C THR A 66 -45.56 -48.14 -10.92
N SER A 67 -44.76 -48.41 -11.96
CA SER A 67 -45.04 -47.89 -13.31
C SER A 67 -46.30 -48.47 -13.95
N TRP A 68 -46.82 -49.58 -13.41
CA TRP A 68 -48.12 -50.14 -13.76
C TRP A 68 -49.25 -49.61 -12.86
N GLY A 69 -48.99 -48.77 -11.86
CA GLY A 69 -50.02 -48.14 -11.02
C GLY A 69 -50.42 -48.95 -9.78
N PHE A 70 -49.64 -49.96 -9.41
CA PHE A 70 -49.84 -50.68 -8.16
C PHE A 70 -49.31 -49.86 -6.99
N LEU A 71 -50.06 -49.87 -5.89
CA LEU A 71 -49.66 -49.24 -4.64
C LEU A 71 -48.86 -50.26 -3.82
N ILE A 72 -47.64 -49.90 -3.43
CA ILE A 72 -46.85 -50.64 -2.46
C ILE A 72 -46.85 -49.82 -1.18
N SER A 73 -47.44 -50.37 -0.11
CA SER A 73 -47.42 -49.77 1.21
C SER A 73 -46.76 -50.74 2.18
N LEU A 74 -45.81 -50.21 2.95
CA LEU A 74 -45.03 -50.98 3.92
C LEU A 74 -45.01 -50.23 5.25
N GLY A 75 -45.16 -50.96 6.36
CA GLY A 75 -44.84 -50.45 7.70
C GLY A 75 -43.33 -50.49 7.96
N ASP A 76 -42.91 -50.07 9.15
CA ASP A 76 -41.51 -50.20 9.56
C ASP A 76 -41.09 -51.68 9.56
N CYS A 77 -40.04 -51.99 8.81
CA CYS A 77 -39.54 -53.36 8.66
C CYS A 77 -38.09 -53.44 9.10
N ASN A 78 -37.83 -54.26 10.13
CA ASN A 78 -36.49 -54.55 10.58
C ASN A 78 -36.05 -55.95 10.13
N LEU A 79 -35.14 -56.02 9.16
CA LEU A 79 -34.77 -57.24 8.45
C LEU A 79 -33.35 -57.67 8.85
N THR A 80 -33.20 -58.91 9.30
CA THR A 80 -31.94 -59.44 9.88
C THR A 80 -31.51 -60.78 9.27
N HIS A 81 -32.35 -61.35 8.42
CA HIS A 81 -32.13 -62.65 7.79
C HIS A 81 -32.38 -62.55 6.28
N TYR A 82 -31.78 -63.47 5.51
CA TYR A 82 -31.93 -63.52 4.07
C TYR A 82 -31.98 -64.96 3.53
N LYS A 83 -32.53 -65.13 2.32
CA LYS A 83 -32.56 -66.39 1.58
C LYS A 83 -32.50 -66.11 0.08
N GLU A 84 -31.96 -67.04 -0.71
CA GLU A 84 -32.08 -66.98 -2.17
C GLU A 84 -33.55 -66.96 -2.58
N TYR A 85 -33.89 -66.05 -3.50
CA TYR A 85 -35.23 -65.87 -4.02
C TYR A 85 -35.27 -66.30 -5.49
N LYS A 86 -36.32 -67.05 -5.84
CA LYS A 86 -36.65 -67.42 -7.22
C LYS A 86 -38.12 -67.09 -7.47
N LEU A 87 -38.42 -66.70 -8.70
CA LEU A 87 -39.81 -66.46 -9.10
C LEU A 87 -40.63 -67.76 -8.92
N PRO A 88 -41.87 -67.66 -8.41
CA PRO A 88 -42.79 -68.79 -8.35
C PRO A 88 -42.97 -69.47 -9.70
N GLU A 89 -43.17 -70.79 -9.69
CA GLU A 89 -43.40 -71.57 -10.91
C GLU A 89 -44.62 -71.03 -11.68
N GLY A 90 -44.43 -70.73 -12.97
CA GLY A 90 -45.46 -70.14 -13.83
C GLY A 90 -45.54 -68.61 -13.81
N LEU A 91 -44.81 -67.91 -12.92
CA LEU A 91 -44.71 -66.44 -12.95
C LEU A 91 -43.51 -66.01 -13.83
N ILE A 92 -43.79 -65.32 -14.93
CA ILE A 92 -42.77 -64.74 -15.81
C ILE A 92 -42.64 -63.25 -15.50
N TYR A 93 -41.45 -62.81 -15.10
CA TYR A 93 -41.16 -61.39 -14.84
C TYR A 93 -39.84 -60.95 -15.50
N PRO A 94 -39.87 -60.53 -16.78
CA PRO A 94 -38.65 -60.27 -17.58
C PRO A 94 -37.79 -59.09 -17.09
N TYR A 95 -38.24 -58.35 -16.08
CA TYR A 95 -37.56 -57.18 -15.54
C TYR A 95 -36.48 -57.54 -14.52
N PHE A 96 -36.39 -58.81 -14.12
CA PHE A 96 -35.28 -59.39 -13.36
C PHE A 96 -34.42 -60.34 -14.22
N MET A 97 -34.35 -60.08 -15.53
CA MET A 97 -33.50 -60.81 -16.46
C MET A 97 -32.44 -59.89 -17.07
N ASP A 98 -31.25 -60.42 -17.29
CA ASP A 98 -30.16 -59.75 -18.01
C ASP A 98 -30.46 -59.61 -19.51
N GLY A 99 -29.57 -58.94 -20.25
CA GLY A 99 -29.71 -58.75 -21.71
C GLY A 99 -29.62 -60.03 -22.54
N LEU A 100 -29.21 -61.15 -21.94
CA LEU A 100 -29.15 -62.48 -22.55
C LEU A 100 -30.40 -63.32 -22.22
N GLY A 101 -31.30 -62.81 -21.39
CA GLY A 101 -32.53 -63.49 -20.96
C GLY A 101 -32.36 -64.42 -19.77
N ASN A 102 -31.24 -64.36 -19.04
CA ASN A 102 -31.04 -65.14 -17.82
C ASN A 102 -31.58 -64.39 -16.60
N ASP A 103 -32.21 -65.10 -15.66
CA ASP A 103 -32.60 -64.54 -14.37
C ASP A 103 -31.38 -64.08 -13.58
N VAL A 104 -31.44 -62.86 -13.03
CA VAL A 104 -30.38 -62.38 -12.14
C VAL A 104 -30.56 -62.95 -10.72
N PRO A 105 -29.46 -63.17 -9.97
CA PRO A 105 -29.55 -63.61 -8.58
C PRO A 105 -30.25 -62.56 -7.70
N LEU A 106 -31.24 -63.00 -6.92
CA LEU A 106 -31.97 -62.16 -5.96
C LEU A 106 -31.98 -62.82 -4.57
N LEU A 107 -31.94 -62.01 -3.52
CA LEU A 107 -32.05 -62.48 -2.13
C LEU A 107 -33.28 -61.85 -1.48
N GLU A 108 -34.17 -62.64 -0.87
CA GLU A 108 -35.29 -62.13 -0.06
C GLU A 108 -34.86 -61.89 1.38
N LEU A 109 -35.28 -60.77 1.95
CA LEU A 109 -35.02 -60.34 3.31
C LEU A 109 -36.19 -60.65 4.24
N PHE A 110 -35.86 -61.12 5.46
CA PHE A 110 -36.80 -61.55 6.47
C PHE A 110 -36.55 -60.89 7.84
N THR A 111 -37.64 -60.75 8.60
CA THR A 111 -37.58 -60.43 10.04
C THR A 111 -37.12 -61.68 10.81
N ALA A 112 -36.62 -61.48 12.04
CA ALA A 112 -36.22 -62.58 12.90
C ALA A 112 -37.39 -63.56 13.19
N GLU A 113 -38.61 -63.02 13.36
CA GLU A 113 -39.82 -63.82 13.61
C GLU A 113 -40.16 -64.78 12.46
N ASN A 114 -39.97 -64.33 11.22
CA ASN A 114 -40.33 -65.11 10.03
C ASN A 114 -39.21 -66.03 9.55
N ALA A 115 -37.98 -65.86 10.05
CA ALA A 115 -36.82 -66.61 9.58
C ALA A 115 -36.93 -68.13 9.80
N LEU A 116 -37.53 -68.55 10.92
CA LEU A 116 -37.72 -69.97 11.26
C LEU A 116 -38.67 -70.69 10.31
N ALA A 117 -39.74 -70.02 9.87
CA ALA A 117 -40.73 -70.60 8.97
C ALA A 117 -40.22 -70.73 7.53
N THR A 118 -39.25 -69.90 7.13
CA THR A 118 -38.75 -69.83 5.74
C THR A 118 -37.39 -70.49 5.53
N GLY A 119 -36.69 -70.83 6.63
CA GLY A 119 -35.33 -71.36 6.59
C GLY A 119 -34.30 -70.31 6.15
N ALA A 120 -34.55 -69.03 6.45
CA ALA A 120 -33.65 -67.92 6.13
C ALA A 120 -32.45 -67.89 7.08
N LYS A 121 -31.26 -67.55 6.55
CA LYS A 121 -30.02 -67.45 7.33
C LYS A 121 -29.84 -66.03 7.83
N GLN A 122 -29.18 -65.85 8.98
CA GLN A 122 -28.88 -64.52 9.51
C GLN A 122 -27.91 -63.77 8.58
N ILE A 123 -28.07 -62.46 8.45
CA ILE A 123 -27.10 -61.60 7.75
C ILE A 123 -25.80 -61.58 8.57
N ASP A 124 -24.71 -62.03 7.96
CA ASP A 124 -23.37 -62.06 8.53
C ASP A 124 -22.37 -61.30 7.63
N SER A 125 -21.11 -61.25 8.06
CA SER A 125 -20.03 -60.56 7.32
C SER A 125 -19.74 -61.13 5.93
N GLY A 126 -20.29 -62.30 5.58
CA GLY A 126 -20.19 -62.87 4.24
C GLY A 126 -21.06 -62.17 3.20
N LEU A 127 -22.11 -61.45 3.63
CA LEU A 127 -22.97 -60.65 2.75
C LEU A 127 -22.64 -59.16 2.90
N ILE A 128 -21.86 -58.62 1.96
CA ILE A 128 -21.49 -57.19 1.94
C ILE A 128 -22.67 -56.37 1.42
N LEU A 129 -23.52 -55.89 2.33
CA LEU A 129 -24.77 -55.19 1.98
C LEU A 129 -24.56 -53.89 1.18
N SER A 130 -23.39 -53.25 1.25
CA SER A 130 -23.07 -52.05 0.44
C SER A 130 -23.02 -52.32 -1.07
N ASN A 131 -22.90 -53.59 -1.49
CA ASN A 131 -22.91 -53.98 -2.90
C ASN A 131 -24.34 -54.21 -3.44
N TYR A 132 -25.35 -54.09 -2.59
CA TYR A 132 -26.74 -54.41 -2.91
C TYR A 132 -27.64 -53.19 -2.83
N ILE A 133 -28.72 -53.24 -3.61
CA ILE A 133 -29.84 -52.30 -3.54
C ILE A 133 -31.07 -53.05 -3.05
N VAL A 134 -31.80 -52.45 -2.12
CA VAL A 134 -33.09 -52.97 -1.66
C VAL A 134 -34.16 -52.62 -2.69
N LEU A 135 -34.91 -53.64 -3.11
CA LEU A 135 -36.06 -53.49 -3.98
C LEU A 135 -37.30 -54.13 -3.35
N LEU A 136 -38.45 -53.50 -3.50
CA LEU A 136 -39.75 -54.07 -3.12
C LEU A 136 -40.38 -54.65 -4.36
N PHE A 137 -40.72 -55.93 -4.37
CA PHE A 137 -41.42 -56.60 -5.47
C PHE A 137 -42.82 -57.02 -5.05
N LEU A 138 -43.84 -56.58 -5.77
CA LEU A 138 -45.22 -56.98 -5.58
C LEU A 138 -45.48 -58.27 -6.37
N GLU A 139 -45.26 -59.41 -5.72
CA GLU A 139 -45.44 -60.74 -6.29
C GLU A 139 -46.94 -61.11 -6.33
N PRO A 140 -47.52 -61.39 -7.52
CA PRO A 140 -48.84 -61.96 -7.63
C PRO A 140 -48.80 -63.49 -7.51
N ALA A 141 -49.68 -64.05 -6.69
CA ALA A 141 -49.93 -65.49 -6.59
C ALA A 141 -51.39 -65.79 -6.91
N THR A 142 -51.62 -66.77 -7.78
CA THR A 142 -52.97 -67.27 -8.11
C THR A 142 -53.22 -68.61 -7.47
N LYS A 143 -54.32 -68.72 -6.73
CA LYS A 143 -54.81 -69.97 -6.15
C LYS A 143 -56.17 -70.31 -6.74
N ASN A 144 -56.27 -71.46 -7.41
CA ASN A 144 -57.55 -71.97 -7.89
C ASN A 144 -58.35 -72.52 -6.70
N LEU A 145 -59.54 -71.97 -6.48
CA LEU A 145 -60.49 -72.45 -5.48
C LEU A 145 -61.28 -73.62 -6.09
N GLN A 146 -60.63 -74.76 -6.28
CA GLN A 146 -61.29 -75.99 -6.75
C GLN A 146 -61.66 -76.88 -5.56
N SER A 147 -62.61 -76.44 -4.73
CA SER A 147 -63.17 -77.26 -3.65
C SER A 147 -64.68 -77.41 -3.82
N CYS A 148 -65.12 -78.27 -4.74
CA CYS A 148 -66.53 -78.67 -4.80
C CYS A 148 -66.77 -79.82 -3.81
N LEU A 149 -67.12 -79.51 -2.57
CA LEU A 149 -67.61 -80.50 -1.59
C LEU A 149 -69.15 -80.42 -1.51
N GLY A 150 -69.85 -81.08 -2.44
CA GLY A 150 -71.31 -81.25 -2.40
C GLY A 150 -72.08 -80.66 -3.59
N LYS A 151 -73.42 -80.54 -3.45
CA LYS A 151 -74.36 -80.05 -4.49
C LYS A 151 -74.39 -78.52 -4.68
N SER A 152 -73.62 -77.75 -3.90
CA SER A 152 -73.43 -76.31 -4.09
C SER A 152 -71.94 -76.09 -4.44
N CYS A 153 -71.70 -75.48 -5.60
CA CYS A 153 -70.38 -75.16 -6.14
C CYS A 153 -70.14 -73.65 -6.05
N ASP A 154 -70.47 -73.06 -4.91
CA ASP A 154 -70.45 -71.60 -4.73
C ASP A 154 -69.02 -71.05 -4.59
N ASP A 155 -68.01 -71.92 -4.39
CA ASP A 155 -66.59 -71.59 -4.22
C ASP A 155 -65.74 -71.71 -5.52
N LEU A 156 -66.37 -71.72 -6.70
CA LEU A 156 -65.64 -71.74 -7.98
C LEU A 156 -65.06 -70.36 -8.30
N GLY A 157 -63.76 -70.18 -8.12
CA GLY A 157 -63.08 -68.91 -8.41
C GLY A 157 -61.56 -69.01 -8.43
N ILE A 158 -60.92 -67.88 -8.77
CA ILE A 158 -59.46 -67.72 -8.70
C ILE A 158 -59.18 -66.63 -7.68
N GLU A 159 -58.46 -66.99 -6.62
CA GLU A 159 -57.96 -66.03 -5.65
C GLU A 159 -56.61 -65.48 -6.14
N LYS A 160 -56.49 -64.15 -6.28
CA LYS A 160 -55.24 -63.46 -6.57
C LYS A 160 -54.73 -62.78 -5.30
N THR A 161 -53.61 -63.23 -4.78
CA THR A 161 -52.94 -62.62 -3.62
C THR A 161 -51.73 -61.82 -4.11
N PHE A 162 -51.54 -60.62 -3.56
CA PHE A 162 -50.36 -59.79 -3.86
C PHE A 162 -49.49 -59.68 -2.60
N THR A 163 -48.23 -60.09 -2.69
CA THR A 163 -47.29 -60.09 -1.57
C THR A 163 -46.13 -59.14 -1.85
N VAL A 164 -45.83 -58.23 -0.92
CA VAL A 164 -44.65 -57.36 -1.02
C VAL A 164 -43.43 -58.13 -0.52
N ARG A 165 -42.60 -58.59 -1.46
CA ARG A 165 -41.29 -59.20 -1.24
C ARG A 165 -40.24 -58.10 -1.07
N LYS A 166 -39.38 -58.22 -0.06
CA LYS A 166 -38.24 -57.31 0.14
C LYS A 166 -37.01 -58.03 -0.39
N LEU A 167 -36.50 -57.62 -1.54
CA LEU A 167 -35.39 -58.30 -2.20
C LEU A 167 -34.13 -57.43 -2.20
N LEU A 168 -32.98 -58.07 -2.32
CA LEU A 168 -31.69 -57.47 -2.62
C LEU A 168 -31.26 -57.88 -4.03
N ILE A 169 -30.78 -56.91 -4.79
CA ILE A 169 -30.12 -57.10 -6.08
C ILE A 169 -28.73 -56.47 -6.03
N THR A 170 -27.72 -57.08 -6.65
CA THR A 170 -26.39 -56.46 -6.71
C THR A 170 -26.41 -55.25 -7.64
N ILE A 171 -25.57 -54.25 -7.35
CA ILE A 171 -25.39 -53.08 -8.24
C ILE A 171 -24.93 -53.53 -9.64
N ASP A 172 -24.06 -54.53 -9.72
CA ASP A 172 -23.55 -55.08 -10.98
C ASP A 172 -24.66 -55.75 -11.82
N ASP A 173 -25.53 -56.53 -11.20
CA ASP A 173 -26.64 -57.17 -11.92
C ASP A 173 -27.69 -56.14 -12.34
N LEU A 174 -27.94 -55.13 -11.50
CA LEU A 174 -28.79 -54.00 -11.88
C LEU A 174 -28.21 -53.24 -13.09
N ASN A 175 -26.89 -53.04 -13.13
CA ASN A 175 -26.21 -52.41 -14.27
C ASN A 175 -26.38 -53.25 -15.56
N LYS A 176 -26.34 -54.58 -15.48
CA LYS A 176 -26.62 -55.47 -16.63
C LYS A 176 -28.06 -55.35 -17.12
N ILE A 177 -29.02 -55.24 -16.19
CA ILE A 177 -30.44 -55.04 -16.51
C ILE A 177 -30.63 -53.68 -17.20
N ASN A 178 -30.04 -52.62 -16.66
CA ASN A 178 -30.19 -51.25 -17.18
C ASN A 178 -29.48 -51.04 -18.52
N ALA A 179 -28.33 -51.68 -18.74
CA ALA A 179 -27.61 -51.62 -20.02
C ALA A 179 -28.41 -52.18 -21.20
N SER A 180 -29.27 -53.18 -20.95
CA SER A 180 -30.14 -53.75 -21.98
C SER A 180 -31.47 -52.99 -22.14
N ASN A 181 -31.86 -52.18 -21.15
CA ASN A 181 -33.11 -51.44 -21.16
C ASN A 181 -33.04 -50.18 -20.28
N ALA A 182 -32.68 -49.04 -20.89
CA ALA A 182 -32.43 -47.77 -20.21
C ALA A 182 -33.58 -47.26 -19.31
N ASN A 183 -34.81 -47.76 -19.50
CA ASN A 183 -35.97 -47.34 -18.73
C ASN A 183 -36.20 -48.14 -17.44
N ARG A 184 -35.43 -49.21 -17.17
CA ARG A 184 -35.63 -50.05 -15.96
C ARG A 184 -35.13 -49.42 -14.65
N GLY A 185 -34.40 -48.30 -14.74
CA GLY A 185 -33.85 -47.53 -13.62
C GLY A 185 -34.70 -46.34 -13.11
N GLY A 186 -35.82 -46.00 -13.78
CA GLY A 186 -36.75 -44.96 -13.33
C GLY A 186 -36.41 -43.52 -13.72
N ALA A 187 -35.13 -43.12 -13.80
CA ALA A 187 -34.73 -41.78 -14.24
C ALA A 187 -34.81 -41.61 -15.77
N LYS A 188 -35.38 -40.49 -16.23
CA LYS A 188 -35.46 -40.14 -17.66
C LYS A 188 -34.14 -39.58 -18.20
N TYR A 189 -33.43 -38.83 -17.37
CA TYR A 189 -32.15 -38.19 -17.67
C TYR A 189 -31.10 -38.62 -16.63
N PRO A 190 -30.58 -39.85 -16.71
CA PRO A 190 -29.67 -40.41 -15.70
C PRO A 190 -28.37 -39.61 -15.52
N ALA A 191 -27.83 -38.96 -16.57
CA ALA A 191 -26.56 -38.24 -16.44
C ALA A 191 -26.66 -36.99 -15.55
N LEU A 192 -27.88 -36.48 -15.33
CA LEU A 192 -28.15 -35.36 -14.42
C LEU A 192 -27.79 -35.70 -12.95
N TYR A 193 -27.86 -36.97 -12.56
CA TYR A 193 -27.49 -37.40 -11.21
C TYR A 193 -25.97 -37.40 -10.97
N ASN A 194 -25.17 -37.27 -12.04
CA ASN A 194 -23.71 -37.19 -11.97
C ASN A 194 -23.20 -35.74 -11.92
N LEU A 195 -24.09 -34.75 -11.80
CA LEU A 195 -23.69 -33.35 -11.77
C LEU A 195 -23.06 -32.99 -10.41
N GLU A 196 -21.89 -32.37 -10.46
CA GLU A 196 -21.10 -32.04 -9.27
C GLU A 196 -21.23 -30.57 -8.89
N THR A 197 -20.90 -30.21 -7.65
CA THR A 197 -20.71 -28.79 -7.27
C THR A 197 -19.34 -28.34 -7.72
N ILE A 198 -19.23 -27.13 -8.25
CA ILE A 198 -17.94 -26.59 -8.65
C ILE A 198 -17.31 -25.85 -7.47
N ASN A 199 -16.23 -26.41 -6.95
CA ASN A 199 -15.50 -25.83 -5.82
C ASN A 199 -14.53 -24.75 -6.32
N TYR A 200 -14.98 -23.50 -6.40
CA TYR A 200 -14.15 -22.42 -6.89
C TYR A 200 -13.09 -21.98 -5.86
N PRO A 201 -11.78 -22.04 -6.16
CA PRO A 201 -10.77 -21.57 -5.21
C PRO A 201 -10.89 -20.07 -4.94
N ARG A 202 -10.82 -19.68 -3.67
CA ARG A 202 -10.82 -18.26 -3.27
C ARG A 202 -9.51 -17.59 -3.69
N ALA A 203 -9.60 -16.39 -4.29
CA ALA A 203 -8.43 -15.54 -4.52
C ALA A 203 -7.93 -14.96 -3.17
N LEU A 204 -7.02 -15.68 -2.51
CA LEU A 204 -6.43 -15.27 -1.24
C LEU A 204 -5.21 -14.37 -1.49
N ILE A 205 -5.32 -13.10 -1.12
CA ILE A 205 -4.21 -12.14 -1.24
C ILE A 205 -3.53 -12.03 0.11
N THR A 206 -2.30 -12.55 0.20
CA THR A 206 -1.47 -12.39 1.40
C THR A 206 -0.51 -11.21 1.24
N PRO A 207 0.13 -10.73 2.31
CA PRO A 207 1.22 -9.76 2.20
C PRO A 207 2.31 -10.17 1.20
N ALA A 208 2.53 -11.47 0.95
CA ALA A 208 3.51 -11.93 -0.03
C ALA A 208 3.06 -11.65 -1.48
N GLU A 209 1.85 -12.06 -1.85
CA GLU A 209 1.29 -11.79 -3.18
C GLU A 209 1.09 -10.28 -3.44
N ALA A 210 0.81 -9.50 -2.40
CA ALA A 210 0.63 -8.05 -2.50
C ALA A 210 1.95 -7.26 -2.68
N ARG A 211 3.12 -7.91 -2.67
CA ARG A 211 4.42 -7.25 -2.91
C ARG A 211 4.76 -7.09 -4.39
N ASN A 212 4.25 -7.97 -5.24
CA ASN A 212 4.61 -8.03 -6.66
C ASN A 212 3.35 -8.12 -7.54
N TYR A 213 3.27 -7.26 -8.55
CA TYR A 213 2.08 -7.09 -9.37
C TYR A 213 1.73 -8.36 -10.15
N ALA A 214 2.72 -9.08 -10.67
CA ALA A 214 2.49 -10.35 -11.37
C ALA A 214 1.88 -11.41 -10.45
N ASP A 215 2.34 -11.48 -9.20
CA ASP A 215 1.81 -12.44 -8.22
C ASP A 215 0.38 -12.07 -7.78
N LEU A 216 0.08 -10.78 -7.62
CA LEU A 216 -1.29 -10.30 -7.41
C LEU A 216 -2.21 -10.69 -8.58
N VAL A 217 -1.79 -10.45 -9.83
CA VAL A 217 -2.56 -10.86 -11.03
C VAL A 217 -2.80 -12.36 -11.04
N ASN A 218 -1.76 -13.17 -10.81
CA ASN A 218 -1.88 -14.63 -10.86
C ASN A 218 -2.80 -15.19 -9.75
N SER A 219 -2.90 -14.49 -8.62
CA SER A 219 -3.79 -14.86 -7.52
C SER A 219 -5.26 -14.88 -7.92
N TYR A 220 -5.64 -14.11 -8.94
CA TYR A 220 -6.98 -14.09 -9.52
C TYR A 220 -7.13 -14.98 -10.77
N LEU A 221 -6.11 -15.09 -11.62
CA LEU A 221 -6.19 -15.90 -12.85
C LEU A 221 -5.99 -17.40 -12.64
N SER A 222 -5.11 -17.82 -11.71
CA SER A 222 -4.86 -19.24 -11.44
C SER A 222 -6.13 -19.98 -10.97
N PRO A 223 -6.97 -19.43 -10.06
CA PRO A 223 -8.26 -20.05 -9.73
C PRO A 223 -9.17 -20.27 -10.93
N VAL A 224 -9.21 -19.34 -11.90
CA VAL A 224 -9.99 -19.48 -13.13
C VAL A 224 -9.47 -20.65 -13.97
N ALA A 225 -8.15 -20.77 -14.11
CA ALA A 225 -7.53 -21.90 -14.78
C ALA A 225 -7.85 -23.24 -14.09
N ALA A 226 -7.96 -23.26 -12.76
CA ALA A 226 -8.27 -24.47 -12.00
C ALA A 226 -9.62 -25.08 -12.38
N ILE A 227 -10.65 -24.25 -12.58
CA ILE A 227 -12.06 -24.70 -12.70
C ILE A 227 -12.61 -24.72 -14.13
N LEU A 228 -11.86 -24.21 -15.11
CA LEU A 228 -12.36 -24.05 -16.48
C LEU A 228 -12.84 -25.38 -17.09
N ALA A 229 -12.07 -26.45 -16.87
CA ALA A 229 -12.43 -27.79 -17.31
C ALA A 229 -13.68 -28.32 -16.58
N ASP A 230 -13.76 -28.11 -15.26
CA ASP A 230 -14.87 -28.60 -14.45
C ASP A 230 -16.20 -27.96 -14.87
N VAL A 231 -16.23 -26.62 -14.99
CA VAL A 231 -17.42 -25.89 -15.45
C VAL A 231 -17.87 -26.37 -16.83
N THR A 232 -16.95 -26.46 -17.78
CA THR A 232 -17.29 -26.80 -19.17
C THR A 232 -17.73 -28.26 -19.32
N ASN A 233 -17.09 -29.20 -18.61
CA ASN A 233 -17.51 -30.61 -18.59
C ASN A 233 -18.92 -30.76 -18.02
N GLN A 234 -19.23 -30.08 -16.92
CA GLN A 234 -20.56 -30.15 -16.29
C GLN A 234 -21.65 -29.53 -17.19
N LEU A 235 -21.35 -28.42 -17.88
CA LEU A 235 -22.23 -27.84 -18.89
C LEU A 235 -22.44 -28.77 -20.08
N GLU A 236 -21.41 -29.51 -20.50
CA GLU A 236 -21.49 -30.48 -21.59
C GLU A 236 -22.38 -31.66 -21.25
N ILE A 237 -22.34 -32.17 -20.01
CA ILE A 237 -23.27 -33.20 -19.52
C ILE A 237 -24.72 -32.71 -19.67
N ILE A 238 -25.03 -31.51 -19.16
CA ILE A 238 -26.39 -30.94 -19.21
C ILE A 238 -26.84 -30.74 -20.68
N PHE A 239 -25.96 -30.20 -21.53
CA PHE A 239 -26.26 -29.93 -22.93
C PHE A 239 -26.52 -31.21 -23.74
N LYS A 240 -25.74 -32.28 -23.52
CA LYS A 240 -25.93 -33.57 -24.20
C LYS A 240 -27.17 -34.30 -23.72
N GLU A 241 -27.44 -34.26 -22.42
CA GLU A 241 -28.53 -35.01 -21.79
C GLU A 241 -29.90 -34.40 -22.09
N LEU A 242 -30.01 -33.08 -22.25
CA LEU A 242 -31.27 -32.36 -22.41
C LEU A 242 -31.59 -31.98 -23.88
N PRO A 243 -32.54 -32.64 -24.55
CA PRO A 243 -32.88 -32.35 -25.95
C PRO A 243 -33.43 -30.93 -26.17
N ILE A 244 -34.03 -30.33 -25.14
CA ILE A 244 -34.54 -28.96 -25.23
C ILE A 244 -33.40 -27.95 -25.47
N LEU A 245 -32.23 -28.18 -24.89
CA LEU A 245 -31.07 -27.32 -25.10
C LEU A 245 -30.51 -27.50 -26.50
N GLN A 246 -30.38 -28.73 -26.97
CA GLN A 246 -29.93 -29.03 -28.35
C GLN A 246 -30.81 -28.38 -29.42
N ARG A 247 -32.13 -28.30 -29.19
CA ARG A 247 -33.08 -27.65 -30.10
C ARG A 247 -32.93 -26.13 -30.15
N ASN A 248 -32.67 -25.50 -29.00
CA ASN A 248 -32.60 -24.04 -28.88
C ASN A 248 -31.19 -23.49 -29.16
N PHE A 249 -30.14 -24.29 -28.95
CA PHE A 249 -28.74 -23.89 -29.07
C PHE A 249 -27.99 -24.80 -30.06
N GLN A 250 -28.48 -24.85 -31.29
CA GLN A 250 -27.89 -25.65 -32.37
C GLN A 250 -26.45 -25.21 -32.64
N ASN A 251 -25.56 -26.18 -32.90
CA ASN A 251 -24.12 -25.96 -33.17
C ASN A 251 -23.30 -25.41 -31.99
N THR A 252 -23.79 -25.51 -30.74
CA THR A 252 -22.98 -25.18 -29.57
C THR A 252 -21.92 -26.24 -29.34
N ASP A 253 -20.65 -25.84 -29.40
CA ASP A 253 -19.51 -26.68 -29.06
C ASP A 253 -18.80 -26.14 -27.81
N ILE A 254 -19.11 -26.76 -26.68
CA ILE A 254 -18.57 -26.38 -25.37
C ILE A 254 -17.05 -26.65 -25.30
N GLY A 255 -16.53 -27.63 -26.06
CA GLY A 255 -15.10 -27.89 -26.16
C GLY A 255 -14.36 -26.74 -26.83
N THR A 256 -14.95 -26.15 -27.88
CA THR A 256 -14.41 -24.96 -28.53
C THR A 256 -14.46 -23.73 -27.60
N ILE A 257 -15.55 -23.53 -26.85
CA ILE A 257 -15.66 -22.45 -25.84
C ILE A 257 -14.54 -22.58 -24.80
N ARG A 258 -14.31 -23.79 -24.29
CA ARG A 258 -13.20 -24.08 -23.37
C ARG A 258 -11.85 -23.70 -23.97
N ALA A 259 -11.53 -24.18 -25.17
CA ALA A 259 -10.25 -23.89 -25.83
C ALA A 259 -10.06 -22.38 -26.08
N ASN A 260 -11.13 -21.67 -26.44
CA ASN A 260 -11.10 -20.21 -26.60
C ASN A 260 -10.76 -19.52 -25.28
N TRP A 261 -11.36 -19.95 -24.16
CA TRP A 261 -11.04 -19.41 -22.84
C TRP A 261 -9.63 -19.76 -22.36
N GLU A 262 -9.14 -20.97 -22.62
CA GLU A 262 -7.76 -21.34 -22.30
C GLU A 262 -6.76 -20.40 -22.99
N ASN A 263 -6.99 -20.07 -24.27
CA ASN A 263 -6.17 -19.11 -25.02
C ASN A 263 -6.39 -17.67 -24.55
N LYS A 264 -7.64 -17.27 -24.29
CA LYS A 264 -8.01 -15.92 -23.84
C LYS A 264 -7.40 -15.61 -22.48
N LEU A 265 -7.36 -16.56 -21.56
CA LEU A 265 -6.74 -16.40 -20.24
C LEU A 265 -5.24 -16.10 -20.35
N MET A 266 -4.54 -16.75 -21.29
CA MET A 266 -3.12 -16.47 -21.58
C MET A 266 -2.91 -15.08 -22.20
N ASP A 267 -3.77 -14.68 -23.14
CA ASP A 267 -3.74 -13.36 -23.75
C ASP A 267 -3.99 -12.25 -22.72
N LEU A 268 -5.00 -12.42 -21.86
CA LEU A 268 -5.31 -11.52 -20.75
C LEU A 268 -4.13 -11.42 -19.77
N ALA A 269 -3.54 -12.55 -19.37
CA ALA A 269 -2.34 -12.57 -18.53
C ALA A 269 -1.21 -11.73 -19.14
N SER A 270 -0.92 -11.91 -20.44
CA SER A 270 0.09 -11.13 -21.16
C SER A 270 -0.24 -9.63 -21.16
N LYS A 271 -1.49 -9.24 -21.43
CA LYS A 271 -1.92 -7.83 -21.43
C LYS A 271 -1.81 -7.19 -20.05
N TYR A 272 -2.21 -7.90 -18.99
CA TYR A 272 -2.09 -7.40 -17.62
C TYR A 272 -0.63 -7.20 -17.22
N LEU A 273 0.24 -8.17 -17.49
CA LEU A 273 1.67 -8.08 -17.17
C LEU A 273 2.38 -6.96 -17.95
N ASN A 274 1.98 -6.69 -19.19
CA ASN A 274 2.48 -5.56 -19.97
C ASN A 274 1.91 -4.20 -19.54
N GLY A 275 0.96 -4.18 -18.60
CA GLY A 275 0.26 -2.99 -18.16
C GLY A 275 -0.59 -2.33 -19.26
N THR A 276 -1.01 -3.10 -20.26
CA THR A 276 -1.86 -2.63 -21.37
C THR A 276 -3.34 -2.93 -21.17
N ALA A 277 -3.70 -3.70 -20.15
CA ALA A 277 -5.07 -3.96 -19.73
C ALA A 277 -5.23 -3.85 -18.21
N TYR A 278 -6.48 -3.69 -17.77
CA TYR A 278 -6.91 -3.58 -16.37
C TYR A 278 -8.08 -4.52 -16.10
N GLY A 279 -8.36 -4.83 -14.82
CA GLY A 279 -9.52 -5.64 -14.43
C GLY A 279 -9.26 -7.14 -14.34
N PHE A 280 -8.05 -7.56 -13.96
CA PHE A 280 -7.77 -8.98 -13.70
C PHE A 280 -8.66 -9.58 -12.59
N GLN A 281 -9.12 -8.77 -11.63
CA GLN A 281 -10.09 -9.17 -10.61
C GLN A 281 -11.47 -9.48 -11.23
N TYR A 282 -11.84 -8.79 -12.31
CA TYR A 282 -13.12 -9.01 -12.99
C TYR A 282 -13.16 -10.32 -13.79
N VAL A 283 -12.02 -10.86 -14.21
CA VAL A 283 -11.96 -12.22 -14.79
C VAL A 283 -12.39 -13.25 -13.74
N TYR A 284 -11.92 -13.09 -12.51
CA TYR A 284 -12.29 -13.94 -11.39
C TYR A 284 -13.79 -13.81 -11.05
N ASP A 285 -14.28 -12.58 -10.92
CA ASP A 285 -15.69 -12.31 -10.63
C ASP A 285 -16.63 -12.81 -11.75
N ALA A 286 -16.21 -12.71 -13.03
CA ALA A 286 -16.98 -13.27 -14.14
C ALA A 286 -17.17 -14.78 -14.02
N PHE A 287 -16.14 -15.52 -13.60
CA PHE A 287 -16.25 -16.96 -13.37
C PHE A 287 -17.01 -17.30 -12.09
N GLU A 288 -16.94 -16.47 -11.05
CA GLU A 288 -17.81 -16.61 -9.89
C GLU A 288 -19.30 -16.50 -10.30
N ASP A 289 -19.63 -15.52 -11.14
CA ASP A 289 -20.99 -15.35 -11.65
C ASP A 289 -21.41 -16.51 -12.59
N ILE A 290 -20.51 -16.99 -13.46
CA ILE A 290 -20.76 -18.16 -14.34
C ILE A 290 -21.06 -19.41 -13.50
N ILE A 291 -20.27 -19.66 -12.46
CA ILE A 291 -20.48 -20.80 -11.54
C ILE A 291 -21.82 -20.65 -10.83
N LYS A 292 -22.18 -19.45 -10.38
CA LYS A 292 -23.50 -19.21 -9.78
C LYS A 292 -24.64 -19.49 -10.75
N SER A 293 -24.49 -19.11 -12.03
CA SER A 293 -25.47 -19.42 -13.07
C SER A 293 -25.54 -20.92 -13.38
N TYR A 294 -24.41 -21.63 -13.37
CA TYR A 294 -24.36 -23.09 -13.48
C TYR A 294 -25.09 -23.77 -12.30
N GLU A 295 -24.91 -23.29 -11.08
CA GLU A 295 -25.59 -23.84 -9.90
C GLU A 295 -27.12 -23.68 -9.99
N GLU A 296 -27.59 -22.53 -10.49
CA GLU A 296 -29.00 -22.33 -10.83
C GLU A 296 -29.48 -23.30 -11.93
N LEU A 297 -28.66 -23.53 -12.96
CA LEU A 297 -28.96 -24.44 -14.06
C LEU A 297 -29.08 -25.88 -13.58
N ARG A 298 -28.12 -26.35 -12.77
CA ARG A 298 -28.06 -27.69 -12.21
C ARG A 298 -29.33 -28.00 -11.42
N CYS A 299 -29.77 -27.07 -10.57
CA CYS A 299 -31.02 -27.19 -9.83
C CYS A 299 -32.24 -27.21 -10.75
N ALA A 300 -32.30 -26.31 -11.74
CA ALA A 300 -33.42 -26.23 -12.67
C ALA A 300 -33.53 -27.48 -13.58
N ALA A 301 -32.40 -28.07 -13.97
CA ALA A 301 -32.33 -29.25 -14.84
C ALA A 301 -32.97 -30.48 -14.18
N MET A 302 -32.82 -30.68 -12.86
CA MET A 302 -33.42 -31.81 -12.14
C MET A 302 -34.96 -31.83 -12.27
N HIS A 303 -35.60 -30.66 -12.36
CA HIS A 303 -37.06 -30.56 -12.51
C HIS A 303 -37.58 -31.01 -13.89
N LEU A 304 -36.69 -31.30 -14.86
CA LEU A 304 -37.06 -31.86 -16.16
C LEU A 304 -37.06 -33.39 -16.19
N ASN A 305 -36.69 -34.05 -15.09
CA ASN A 305 -36.59 -35.52 -15.01
C ASN A 305 -37.95 -36.25 -14.89
N SER A 306 -39.06 -35.65 -15.34
CA SER A 306 -40.37 -36.32 -15.44
C SER A 306 -40.97 -36.32 -16.85
N SER A 307 -41.98 -37.15 -17.06
CA SER A 307 -42.64 -37.42 -18.33
C SER A 307 -44.16 -37.29 -18.21
N THR A 308 -44.79 -36.67 -19.22
CA THR A 308 -46.26 -36.66 -19.36
C THR A 308 -46.82 -38.06 -19.61
N LEU A 309 -46.07 -38.87 -20.37
CA LEU A 309 -46.41 -40.24 -20.70
C LEU A 309 -45.26 -41.15 -20.26
N PRO A 310 -45.19 -41.51 -18.97
CA PRO A 310 -44.16 -42.41 -18.48
C PRO A 310 -44.21 -43.79 -19.15
N ASN A 311 -43.04 -44.42 -19.33
CA ASN A 311 -42.95 -45.79 -19.85
C ASN A 311 -43.52 -46.78 -18.81
N ALA A 312 -44.60 -47.46 -19.17
CA ALA A 312 -45.26 -48.43 -18.29
C ALA A 312 -44.34 -49.59 -17.88
N ASP A 313 -43.33 -49.91 -18.69
CA ASP A 313 -42.40 -51.03 -18.51
C ASP A 313 -41.13 -50.66 -17.73
N ALA A 314 -41.09 -49.48 -17.11
CA ALA A 314 -39.94 -49.04 -16.32
C ALA A 314 -39.75 -49.90 -15.05
N PHE A 315 -40.74 -49.88 -14.15
CA PHE A 315 -40.72 -50.65 -12.91
C PHE A 315 -42.13 -51.18 -12.58
N PRO A 316 -42.64 -52.17 -13.35
CA PRO A 316 -44.05 -52.55 -13.33
C PRO A 316 -44.61 -52.98 -11.99
N MET A 317 -43.88 -53.84 -11.28
CA MET A 317 -44.33 -54.42 -10.03
C MET A 317 -43.24 -54.31 -8.98
N HIS A 318 -42.26 -53.44 -9.17
CA HIS A 318 -41.19 -53.26 -8.20
C HIS A 318 -40.90 -51.78 -7.92
N LEU A 319 -40.30 -51.51 -6.76
CA LEU A 319 -39.74 -50.21 -6.39
C LEU A 319 -38.30 -50.38 -5.90
N MET A 320 -37.36 -49.65 -6.47
CA MET A 320 -35.97 -49.59 -5.98
C MET A 320 -35.84 -48.46 -4.97
N LEU A 321 -35.38 -48.81 -3.76
CA LEU A 321 -35.38 -47.86 -2.65
C LEU A 321 -34.12 -47.01 -2.58
N GLY A 322 -33.00 -47.49 -3.13
CA GLY A 322 -31.72 -46.78 -3.23
C GLY A 322 -31.25 -46.11 -1.92
N SER A 323 -30.29 -45.19 -2.05
CA SER A 323 -29.93 -44.28 -0.95
C SER A 323 -30.63 -42.93 -1.13
N ILE A 324 -30.95 -42.29 0.00
CA ILE A 324 -31.45 -40.91 0.10
C ILE A 324 -30.32 -39.89 0.36
N ASP A 325 -29.07 -40.35 0.47
CA ASP A 325 -27.92 -39.48 0.65
C ASP A 325 -27.80 -38.48 -0.51
N CYS A 326 -27.19 -37.32 -0.26
CA CYS A 326 -26.94 -36.31 -1.29
C CYS A 326 -25.55 -36.50 -1.91
N PRO A 327 -25.41 -36.50 -3.25
CA PRO A 327 -26.46 -36.37 -4.26
C PRO A 327 -27.37 -37.62 -4.32
N PRO A 328 -28.67 -37.45 -4.67
CA PRO A 328 -29.63 -38.55 -4.67
C PRO A 328 -29.18 -39.69 -5.58
N SER A 329 -29.44 -40.92 -5.17
CA SER A 329 -29.02 -42.08 -5.95
C SER A 329 -29.88 -42.26 -7.20
N ILE A 330 -29.26 -42.46 -8.36
CA ILE A 330 -29.93 -42.92 -9.59
C ILE A 330 -30.69 -44.25 -9.37
N ASN A 331 -30.27 -45.04 -8.38
CA ASN A 331 -30.88 -46.32 -8.04
C ASN A 331 -32.10 -46.19 -7.13
N ARG A 332 -32.49 -44.97 -6.77
CA ARG A 332 -33.72 -44.68 -6.02
C ARG A 332 -34.80 -44.18 -6.99
N GLN A 333 -35.95 -44.85 -6.98
CA GLN A 333 -37.09 -44.44 -7.79
C GLN A 333 -37.87 -43.34 -7.09
N GLU A 334 -37.31 -42.13 -7.15
CA GLU A 334 -37.94 -40.90 -6.67
C GLU A 334 -39.35 -40.69 -7.24
N PHE A 335 -40.18 -39.95 -6.52
CA PHE A 335 -41.52 -39.64 -7.00
C PHE A 335 -41.47 -38.75 -8.25
N GLU A 336 -41.89 -39.30 -9.37
CA GLU A 336 -42.08 -38.61 -10.64
C GLU A 336 -43.50 -38.06 -10.69
N TYR A 337 -43.66 -36.76 -10.39
CA TYR A 337 -44.95 -36.07 -10.53
C TYR A 337 -45.37 -35.97 -11.99
N SER A 338 -46.67 -36.09 -12.26
CA SER A 338 -47.20 -35.84 -13.61
C SER A 338 -47.04 -34.36 -13.96
N PRO A 339 -46.36 -34.01 -15.06
CA PRO A 339 -46.22 -32.62 -15.48
C PRO A 339 -47.48 -32.05 -16.15
N LEU A 340 -48.67 -32.66 -15.96
CA LEU A 340 -49.91 -32.32 -16.66
C LEU A 340 -50.28 -30.83 -16.65
N PHE A 341 -50.05 -30.12 -15.55
CA PHE A 341 -50.46 -28.71 -15.40
C PHE A 341 -49.62 -27.71 -16.20
N ASN A 342 -48.40 -28.08 -16.61
CA ASN A 342 -47.49 -27.14 -17.27
C ASN A 342 -46.62 -27.78 -18.36
N GLU A 343 -46.64 -29.10 -18.53
CA GLU A 343 -45.82 -29.88 -19.48
C GLU A 343 -44.33 -29.51 -19.42
N HIS A 344 -43.83 -29.18 -18.23
CA HIS A 344 -42.49 -28.61 -18.04
C HIS A 344 -42.21 -27.31 -18.81
N LYS A 345 -43.20 -26.60 -19.37
CA LYS A 345 -42.97 -25.40 -20.18
C LYS A 345 -42.21 -24.34 -19.40
N ASP A 346 -42.59 -24.06 -18.16
CA ASP A 346 -41.88 -23.05 -17.36
C ASP A 346 -40.48 -23.51 -16.95
N TRP A 347 -40.31 -24.75 -16.51
CA TRP A 347 -38.98 -25.30 -16.21
C TRP A 347 -38.08 -25.38 -17.45
N SER A 348 -38.63 -25.73 -18.61
CA SER A 348 -37.91 -25.77 -19.89
C SER A 348 -37.47 -24.38 -20.30
N LYS A 349 -38.36 -23.38 -20.22
CA LYS A 349 -38.03 -21.97 -20.48
C LYS A 349 -36.95 -21.48 -19.52
N LYS A 350 -37.06 -21.83 -18.24
CA LYS A 350 -36.08 -21.47 -17.21
C LYS A 350 -34.71 -22.10 -17.50
N VAL A 351 -34.66 -23.39 -17.82
CA VAL A 351 -33.43 -24.09 -18.21
C VAL A 351 -32.82 -23.48 -19.47
N VAL A 352 -33.62 -23.19 -20.50
CA VAL A 352 -33.14 -22.52 -21.73
C VAL A 352 -32.60 -21.12 -21.42
N SER A 353 -33.29 -20.34 -20.58
CA SER A 353 -32.87 -18.99 -20.20
C SER A 353 -31.56 -19.00 -19.39
N ILE A 354 -31.45 -19.86 -18.37
CA ILE A 354 -30.24 -19.96 -17.55
C ILE A 354 -29.06 -20.52 -18.36
N PHE A 355 -29.27 -21.55 -19.19
CA PHE A 355 -28.23 -22.07 -20.06
C PHE A 355 -27.77 -21.00 -21.06
N GLY A 356 -28.72 -20.32 -21.71
CA GLY A 356 -28.44 -19.20 -22.60
C GLY A 356 -27.61 -18.13 -21.91
N ARG A 357 -28.02 -17.68 -20.71
CA ARG A 357 -27.27 -16.71 -19.90
C ARG A 357 -25.84 -17.18 -19.62
N THR A 358 -25.68 -18.44 -19.22
CA THR A 358 -24.37 -19.00 -18.88
C THR A 358 -23.45 -19.04 -20.11
N MET A 359 -23.97 -19.42 -21.28
CA MET A 359 -23.22 -19.36 -22.54
C MET A 359 -22.91 -17.92 -22.94
N THR A 360 -23.87 -16.99 -22.83
CA THR A 360 -23.66 -15.57 -23.13
C THR A 360 -22.60 -14.95 -22.21
N MET A 361 -22.50 -15.37 -20.95
CA MET A 361 -21.44 -14.92 -20.04
C MET A 361 -20.07 -15.48 -20.43
N LEU A 362 -20.00 -16.74 -20.86
CA LEU A 362 -18.76 -17.33 -21.37
C LEU A 362 -18.29 -16.62 -22.65
N ASP A 363 -19.18 -16.36 -23.61
CA ASP A 363 -18.78 -15.74 -24.88
C ASP A 363 -18.67 -14.20 -24.80
N GLY A 364 -19.39 -13.59 -23.86
CA GLY A 364 -19.59 -12.14 -23.77
C GLY A 364 -18.67 -11.40 -22.80
N TYR A 365 -17.55 -11.99 -22.34
CA TYR A 365 -16.60 -11.26 -21.50
C TYR A 365 -15.90 -10.14 -22.28
N PHE A 366 -15.95 -8.92 -21.75
CA PHE A 366 -15.53 -7.68 -22.41
C PHE A 366 -14.08 -7.32 -22.07
N ASP A 367 -13.18 -7.51 -23.03
CA ASP A 367 -11.73 -7.33 -22.85
C ASP A 367 -11.29 -5.86 -22.81
N ASP A 368 -12.09 -4.94 -23.36
CA ASP A 368 -11.72 -3.54 -23.58
C ASP A 368 -12.04 -2.64 -22.39
N LEU A 369 -11.70 -3.11 -21.18
CA LEU A 369 -11.61 -2.25 -20.00
C LEU A 369 -10.41 -1.27 -20.07
N THR A 370 -9.78 -1.15 -21.25
CA THR A 370 -8.61 -0.32 -21.53
C THR A 370 -8.97 1.10 -21.92
N GLU A 371 -10.20 1.35 -22.38
CA GLU A 371 -10.67 2.71 -22.63
C GLU A 371 -10.87 3.46 -21.31
N LYS A 372 -10.03 4.48 -21.07
CA LYS A 372 -10.21 5.47 -19.99
C LYS A 372 -11.67 5.91 -19.96
N GLY A 373 -12.37 5.55 -18.89
CA GLY A 373 -13.83 5.54 -18.81
C GLY A 373 -14.47 6.82 -19.36
N LYS A 374 -15.00 6.75 -20.59
CA LYS A 374 -15.69 7.87 -21.24
C LYS A 374 -16.87 8.41 -20.41
N LYS A 375 -17.41 7.58 -19.51
CA LYS A 375 -18.52 7.91 -18.60
C LYS A 375 -18.08 8.28 -17.17
N GLY A 376 -16.80 8.12 -16.84
CA GLY A 376 -16.26 8.28 -15.50
C GLY A 376 -16.70 7.18 -14.54
N VAL A 377 -16.49 7.40 -13.25
CA VAL A 377 -16.85 6.50 -12.16
C VAL A 377 -18.36 6.59 -11.87
N LEU A 378 -19.04 5.44 -11.80
CA LEU A 378 -20.48 5.36 -11.50
C LEU A 378 -20.78 4.33 -10.42
N ALA A 379 -21.93 4.50 -9.75
CA ALA A 379 -22.47 3.52 -8.80
C ALA A 379 -23.78 2.93 -9.32
N THR A 380 -23.82 1.61 -9.45
CA THR A 380 -24.99 0.85 -9.89
C THR A 380 -25.59 0.08 -8.72
N PRO A 381 -26.80 0.41 -8.25
CA PRO A 381 -27.46 -0.34 -7.17
C PRO A 381 -27.75 -1.79 -7.56
N SER A 382 -27.29 -2.75 -6.75
CA SER A 382 -27.35 -4.19 -7.04
C SER A 382 -27.86 -5.01 -5.84
N LYS A 383 -28.26 -6.25 -6.13
CA LYS A 383 -28.52 -7.30 -5.15
C LYS A 383 -27.34 -8.26 -5.22
N GLU A 384 -26.41 -8.18 -4.28
CA GLU A 384 -25.10 -8.82 -4.42
C GLU A 384 -25.09 -10.32 -4.08
N LYS A 385 -23.89 -10.91 -3.89
CA LYS A 385 -23.49 -12.33 -4.04
C LYS A 385 -24.40 -13.42 -3.43
N TRP A 386 -25.35 -13.07 -2.57
CA TRP A 386 -26.36 -13.98 -1.99
C TRP A 386 -27.59 -14.23 -2.89
N GLN A 387 -27.89 -13.37 -3.86
CA GLN A 387 -29.06 -13.49 -4.73
C GLN A 387 -28.75 -14.21 -6.06
N ASN A 388 -29.79 -14.71 -6.74
CA ASN A 388 -29.69 -15.29 -8.09
C ASN A 388 -29.13 -14.27 -9.09
N ILE A 389 -28.37 -14.73 -10.08
CA ILE A 389 -27.69 -13.88 -11.08
C ILE A 389 -28.69 -12.98 -11.80
N GLY A 390 -29.85 -13.50 -12.18
CA GLY A 390 -30.84 -12.73 -12.91
C GLY A 390 -31.57 -11.64 -12.11
N LYS A 391 -31.22 -11.44 -10.83
CA LYS A 391 -31.66 -10.30 -9.98
C LYS A 391 -30.56 -9.27 -9.76
N ARG A 392 -29.32 -9.56 -10.17
CA ARG A 392 -28.17 -8.67 -10.03
C ARG A 392 -28.12 -7.72 -11.22
N THR A 393 -27.45 -6.59 -11.03
CA THR A 393 -27.10 -5.71 -12.15
C THR A 393 -26.09 -6.39 -13.06
N LEU A 394 -26.16 -6.15 -14.36
CA LEU A 394 -25.18 -6.63 -15.34
C LEU A 394 -23.83 -5.91 -15.10
N PRO A 395 -22.77 -6.63 -14.69
CA PRO A 395 -21.45 -6.07 -14.43
C PRO A 395 -20.77 -5.43 -15.65
N ILE A 396 -19.82 -4.52 -15.40
CA ILE A 396 -19.07 -3.80 -16.44
C ILE A 396 -18.19 -4.70 -17.34
N TYR A 397 -17.87 -5.90 -16.89
CA TYR A 397 -16.99 -6.84 -17.61
C TYR A 397 -17.72 -7.73 -18.62
N PHE A 398 -19.01 -7.50 -18.88
CA PHE A 398 -19.76 -8.18 -19.94
C PHE A 398 -20.13 -7.21 -21.06
N ASP A 399 -20.00 -7.65 -22.32
CA ASP A 399 -20.14 -6.78 -23.49
C ASP A 399 -21.57 -6.26 -23.62
N PRO A 400 -21.80 -4.94 -23.51
CA PRO A 400 -23.14 -4.37 -23.63
C PRO A 400 -23.71 -4.44 -25.04
N ASN A 401 -22.89 -4.72 -26.05
CA ASN A 401 -23.33 -4.89 -27.44
C ASN A 401 -23.85 -6.30 -27.71
N ASN A 402 -23.61 -7.25 -26.80
CA ASN A 402 -24.17 -8.58 -26.90
C ASN A 402 -25.65 -8.55 -26.48
N SER A 403 -26.55 -8.47 -27.47
CA SER A 403 -28.00 -8.41 -27.24
C SER A 403 -28.57 -9.63 -26.52
N ASP A 404 -27.84 -10.75 -26.46
CA ASP A 404 -28.30 -11.94 -25.74
C ASP A 404 -28.38 -11.73 -24.23
N PHE A 405 -27.65 -10.75 -23.67
CA PHE A 405 -27.82 -10.36 -22.26
C PHE A 405 -29.22 -9.79 -21.99
N GLU A 406 -29.81 -9.04 -22.91
CA GLU A 406 -31.20 -8.56 -22.76
C GLU A 406 -32.18 -9.73 -22.72
N LYS A 407 -31.92 -10.75 -23.54
CA LYS A 407 -32.76 -11.93 -23.67
C LYS A 407 -32.67 -12.89 -22.48
N TYR A 408 -31.48 -13.08 -21.91
CA TYR A 408 -31.23 -14.16 -20.95
C TYR A 408 -30.84 -13.71 -19.54
N TRP A 409 -30.47 -12.45 -19.31
CA TRP A 409 -30.00 -12.02 -17.98
C TRP A 409 -31.11 -12.03 -16.93
N ASN A 410 -32.21 -11.32 -17.19
CA ASN A 410 -33.26 -11.04 -16.20
C ASN A 410 -34.13 -12.29 -15.88
N GLU A 411 -34.29 -12.60 -14.59
CA GLU A 411 -34.98 -13.82 -14.11
C GLU A 411 -36.52 -13.81 -14.31
N SER A 412 -37.13 -12.63 -14.51
CA SER A 412 -38.58 -12.42 -14.47
C SER A 412 -39.28 -12.81 -15.79
N LEU A 413 -39.71 -14.06 -15.93
CA LEU A 413 -40.67 -14.44 -16.98
C LEU A 413 -42.13 -14.24 -16.54
N CYS A 414 -42.40 -13.30 -15.61
CA CYS A 414 -43.77 -13.00 -15.19
C CYS A 414 -44.57 -12.54 -16.42
N HIS A 415 -45.57 -13.33 -16.81
CA HIS A 415 -46.44 -13.12 -17.98
C HIS A 415 -45.74 -13.20 -19.36
N GLY A 416 -44.52 -13.73 -19.45
CA GLY A 416 -43.80 -13.84 -20.73
C GLY A 416 -43.44 -12.49 -21.35
N CYS A 417 -43.36 -11.43 -20.55
CA CYS A 417 -42.87 -10.13 -20.99
C CYS A 417 -41.34 -10.12 -21.04
N ASP A 418 -40.79 -9.45 -22.05
CA ASP A 418 -39.39 -9.06 -22.09
C ASP A 418 -39.17 -7.99 -21.01
N ASN A 419 -38.21 -8.20 -20.10
CA ASN A 419 -37.88 -7.22 -19.04
C ASN A 419 -36.99 -6.10 -19.56
N GLY A 420 -36.61 -6.14 -20.84
CA GLY A 420 -35.68 -5.19 -21.45
C GLY A 420 -34.28 -5.29 -20.86
N LYS A 421 -33.49 -4.24 -21.07
CA LYS A 421 -32.09 -4.16 -20.65
C LYS A 421 -31.96 -4.28 -19.12
N PRO A 422 -31.04 -5.13 -18.61
CA PRO A 422 -30.72 -5.17 -17.19
C PRO A 422 -30.07 -3.85 -16.75
N LEU A 423 -30.21 -3.48 -15.48
CA LEU A 423 -29.50 -2.33 -14.95
C LEU A 423 -27.98 -2.60 -14.99
N SER A 424 -27.19 -1.64 -15.48
CA SER A 424 -25.75 -1.79 -15.69
C SER A 424 -25.03 -0.45 -15.67
N TYR A 425 -23.72 -0.45 -15.42
CA TYR A 425 -22.83 0.68 -15.72
C TYR A 425 -22.95 1.11 -17.21
N HIS A 426 -23.07 0.15 -18.13
CA HIS A 426 -23.05 0.43 -19.57
C HIS A 426 -24.22 1.29 -20.07
N TYR A 427 -25.37 1.25 -19.40
CA TYR A 427 -26.57 1.96 -19.85
C TYR A 427 -26.78 3.31 -19.14
N GLN A 428 -25.98 3.60 -18.12
CA GLN A 428 -26.04 4.88 -17.40
C GLN A 428 -25.44 6.02 -18.21
N LEU A 429 -25.95 7.23 -17.99
CA LEU A 429 -25.30 8.45 -18.46
C LEU A 429 -24.12 8.83 -17.54
N PRO A 430 -23.14 9.61 -18.04
CA PRO A 430 -22.13 10.22 -17.18
C PRO A 430 -22.78 10.99 -16.03
N LEU A 431 -22.13 11.00 -14.87
CA LEU A 431 -22.70 11.51 -13.62
C LEU A 431 -23.29 12.92 -13.77
N GLU A 432 -22.60 13.82 -14.47
CA GLU A 432 -23.01 15.21 -14.71
C GLU A 432 -24.30 15.34 -15.53
N ALA A 433 -24.58 14.37 -16.41
CA ALA A 433 -25.75 14.36 -17.27
C ALA A 433 -26.96 13.61 -16.66
N GLN A 434 -26.78 12.98 -15.48
CA GLN A 434 -27.90 12.37 -14.77
C GLN A 434 -28.75 13.44 -14.07
N GLU A 435 -30.05 13.45 -14.33
CA GLU A 435 -31.02 14.38 -13.75
C GLU A 435 -32.29 13.66 -13.30
N TYR A 436 -33.04 14.29 -12.39
CA TYR A 436 -34.34 13.78 -11.94
C TYR A 436 -35.35 13.76 -13.09
N GLY A 437 -36.03 12.64 -13.30
CA GLY A 437 -37.03 12.46 -14.37
C GLY A 437 -36.53 11.64 -15.57
N LEU A 438 -35.23 11.34 -15.65
CA LEU A 438 -34.69 10.33 -16.56
C LEU A 438 -35.05 8.92 -16.12
N ASP A 439 -35.02 7.96 -17.04
CA ASP A 439 -35.36 6.56 -16.77
C ASP A 439 -34.35 5.87 -15.83
N LYS A 440 -34.77 4.74 -15.23
CA LYS A 440 -33.99 4.01 -14.23
C LYS A 440 -32.67 3.44 -14.78
N LEU A 441 -32.56 3.15 -16.08
CA LEU A 441 -31.31 2.65 -16.67
C LEU A 441 -30.29 3.79 -16.83
N SER A 442 -30.76 4.96 -17.26
CA SER A 442 -29.92 6.14 -17.48
C SER A 442 -29.43 6.78 -16.17
N ALA A 443 -30.27 6.81 -15.13
CA ALA A 443 -30.01 7.54 -13.88
C ALA A 443 -30.54 6.80 -12.62
N PRO A 444 -30.00 5.61 -12.27
CA PRO A 444 -30.57 4.73 -11.25
C PRO A 444 -30.58 5.31 -9.84
N LEU A 445 -29.61 6.16 -9.49
CA LEU A 445 -29.48 6.73 -8.15
C LEU A 445 -30.58 7.76 -7.78
N PHE A 446 -31.39 8.19 -8.75
CA PHE A 446 -32.58 9.00 -8.49
C PHE A 446 -33.82 8.18 -8.10
N TYR A 447 -33.74 6.85 -8.18
CA TYR A 447 -34.81 5.93 -7.81
C TYR A 447 -34.56 5.30 -6.44
N ASN A 448 -35.62 4.78 -5.82
CA ASN A 448 -35.51 4.07 -4.55
C ASN A 448 -34.75 2.75 -4.73
N PHE A 449 -33.64 2.60 -4.00
CA PHE A 449 -32.78 1.41 -3.97
C PHE A 449 -32.80 0.73 -2.58
N ASN A 450 -33.86 0.87 -1.79
CA ASN A 450 -33.95 0.25 -0.44
C ASN A 450 -33.86 -1.27 -0.43
N ASP A 451 -34.27 -1.94 -1.51
CA ASP A 451 -34.14 -3.39 -1.68
C ASP A 451 -32.77 -3.81 -2.26
N GLN A 452 -31.86 -2.85 -2.45
CA GLN A 452 -30.50 -3.02 -2.95
C GLN A 452 -29.52 -2.53 -1.86
N ASN A 453 -28.82 -3.48 -1.23
CA ASN A 453 -27.89 -3.22 -0.14
C ASN A 453 -26.44 -3.00 -0.62
N PHE A 454 -26.18 -3.21 -1.90
CA PHE A 454 -24.86 -3.11 -2.51
C PHE A 454 -24.84 -2.10 -3.65
N PHE A 455 -23.72 -1.37 -3.77
CA PHE A 455 -23.44 -0.54 -4.92
C PHE A 455 -22.26 -1.14 -5.66
N ARG A 456 -22.46 -1.56 -6.92
CA ARG A 456 -21.34 -1.85 -7.83
C ARG A 456 -20.69 -0.52 -8.17
N LEU A 457 -19.42 -0.39 -7.80
CA LEU A 457 -18.64 0.83 -7.98
C LEU A 457 -17.66 0.53 -9.11
N GLU A 458 -17.94 1.06 -10.30
CA GLU A 458 -17.29 0.65 -11.54
C GLU A 458 -16.82 1.87 -12.35
N GLY A 459 -15.88 1.66 -13.27
CA GLY A 459 -15.30 2.72 -14.10
C GLY A 459 -14.07 3.42 -13.51
N HIS A 460 -13.56 2.98 -12.34
CA HIS A 460 -12.37 3.53 -11.70
C HIS A 460 -11.04 2.96 -12.22
N LEU A 461 -11.04 1.76 -12.79
CA LEU A 461 -9.84 1.13 -13.32
C LEU A 461 -9.22 1.99 -14.44
N SER A 462 -7.89 2.01 -14.53
CA SER A 462 -7.09 2.85 -15.46
C SER A 462 -7.14 4.37 -15.23
N LEU A 463 -8.03 4.86 -14.35
CA LEU A 463 -8.05 6.27 -13.98
C LEU A 463 -6.91 6.57 -12.99
N ASP A 464 -6.38 7.78 -13.08
CA ASP A 464 -5.53 8.35 -12.04
C ASP A 464 -6.23 8.28 -10.68
N GLN A 465 -5.52 7.81 -9.65
CA GLN A 465 -6.07 7.58 -8.32
C GLN A 465 -6.77 8.83 -7.74
N ALA A 466 -6.15 10.00 -7.87
CA ALA A 466 -6.68 11.22 -7.28
C ALA A 466 -7.98 11.63 -7.99
N THR A 467 -8.02 11.43 -9.31
CA THR A 467 -9.20 11.63 -10.14
C THR A 467 -10.33 10.69 -9.73
N ALA A 468 -10.07 9.39 -9.59
CA ALA A 468 -11.06 8.39 -9.19
C ALA A 468 -11.65 8.70 -7.79
N VAL A 469 -10.79 8.96 -6.79
CA VAL A 469 -11.24 9.32 -5.43
C VAL A 469 -12.09 10.59 -5.44
N ASN A 470 -11.72 11.61 -6.23
CA ASN A 470 -12.50 12.84 -6.30
C ASN A 470 -13.87 12.62 -6.97
N GLN A 471 -13.95 11.81 -8.03
CA GLN A 471 -15.22 11.45 -8.66
C GLN A 471 -16.14 10.69 -7.69
N TYR A 472 -15.62 9.70 -6.95
CA TYR A 472 -16.38 9.02 -5.90
C TYR A 472 -16.86 9.98 -4.81
N LYS A 473 -16.01 10.90 -4.32
CA LYS A 473 -16.40 11.91 -3.31
C LYS A 473 -17.52 12.84 -3.82
N LYS A 474 -17.47 13.25 -5.09
CA LYS A 474 -18.54 14.04 -5.72
C LYS A 474 -19.85 13.26 -5.75
N MET A 475 -19.81 12.00 -6.18
CA MET A 475 -20.98 11.11 -6.23
C MET A 475 -21.58 10.88 -4.84
N GLN A 476 -20.75 10.60 -3.83
CA GLN A 476 -21.18 10.46 -2.42
C GLN A 476 -21.92 11.71 -1.93
N ARG A 477 -21.34 12.90 -2.13
CA ARG A 477 -21.94 14.18 -1.70
C ARG A 477 -23.23 14.50 -2.45
N ARG A 478 -23.33 14.12 -3.73
CA ARG A 478 -24.51 14.39 -4.57
C ARG A 478 -25.70 13.49 -4.25
N PHE A 479 -25.46 12.20 -4.02
CA PHE A 479 -26.51 11.19 -3.86
C PHE A 479 -26.66 10.66 -2.43
N ASN A 480 -25.94 11.23 -1.45
CA ASN A 480 -25.93 10.80 -0.06
C ASN A 480 -25.62 9.30 0.12
N LEU A 481 -24.66 8.78 -0.67
CA LEU A 481 -24.32 7.36 -0.65
C LEU A 481 -23.59 7.00 0.67
N PRO A 482 -24.07 5.99 1.42
CA PRO A 482 -23.53 5.62 2.71
C PRO A 482 -22.32 4.69 2.55
N LEU A 483 -21.27 5.12 1.86
CA LEU A 483 -20.02 4.36 1.69
C LEU A 483 -18.82 5.32 1.76
N LYS A 484 -17.62 4.80 2.01
CA LYS A 484 -16.37 5.59 2.00
C LYS A 484 -15.46 5.13 0.86
N VAL A 485 -14.59 6.02 0.36
CA VAL A 485 -13.56 5.66 -0.63
C VAL A 485 -12.21 6.18 -0.18
N ARG A 486 -11.21 5.30 -0.20
CA ARG A 486 -9.79 5.60 0.07
C ARG A 486 -8.92 4.96 -1.01
N SER A 487 -7.64 5.30 -1.01
CA SER A 487 -6.66 4.69 -1.91
C SER A 487 -5.46 4.19 -1.15
N ILE A 488 -4.87 3.10 -1.63
CA ILE A 488 -3.64 2.50 -1.13
C ILE A 488 -2.72 2.21 -2.31
N PHE A 489 -1.40 2.24 -2.08
CA PHE A 489 -0.43 2.03 -3.14
C PHE A 489 0.14 0.61 -3.13
N MET A 490 0.62 0.20 -4.30
CA MET A 490 1.47 -0.95 -4.53
C MET A 490 2.77 -0.50 -5.20
N GLY A 491 3.88 -1.13 -4.85
CA GLY A 491 5.23 -0.76 -5.32
C GLY A 491 5.99 0.11 -4.31
N VAL A 492 7.05 0.79 -4.75
CA VAL A 492 7.90 1.63 -3.90
C VAL A 492 7.64 3.13 -4.07
N GLY A 493 7.89 3.90 -3.02
CA GLY A 493 7.85 5.37 -3.05
C GLY A 493 6.44 5.96 -3.21
N GLY A 494 5.39 5.19 -2.93
CA GLY A 494 4.02 5.69 -2.91
C GLY A 494 3.81 6.65 -1.76
N SER A 495 3.12 7.76 -2.03
CA SER A 495 2.64 8.68 -1.00
C SER A 495 1.15 8.47 -0.80
N VAL A 496 0.75 7.94 0.35
CA VAL A 496 -0.67 7.89 0.69
C VAL A 496 -1.10 9.28 1.13
N THR A 497 -2.09 9.84 0.45
CA THR A 497 -2.79 11.07 0.86
C THR A 497 -3.83 10.74 1.92
N SER A 498 -3.47 10.05 3.01
CA SER A 498 -4.45 9.78 4.07
C SER A 498 -4.65 11.04 4.89
N ASN A 499 -5.66 11.82 4.50
CA ASN A 499 -6.27 12.80 5.37
C ASN A 499 -7.08 12.06 6.43
N CYS A 500 -6.39 11.60 7.47
CA CYS A 500 -7.05 11.11 8.66
C CYS A 500 -7.85 12.24 9.31
N ARG A 501 -9.09 11.93 9.70
CA ARG A 501 -9.91 12.82 10.52
C ARG A 501 -9.58 12.58 11.97
N TYR A 502 -9.38 13.67 12.68
CA TYR A 502 -9.15 13.66 14.12
C TYR A 502 -10.30 14.45 14.73
N PRO A 503 -11.33 13.79 15.30
CA PRO A 503 -12.52 14.49 15.81
C PRO A 503 -12.19 15.60 16.81
N ASP A 504 -11.16 15.41 17.61
CA ASP A 504 -10.62 16.41 18.54
C ASP A 504 -10.04 17.63 17.80
N LEU A 505 -9.23 17.42 16.74
CA LEU A 505 -8.68 18.53 15.94
C LEU A 505 -9.74 19.20 15.07
N ASP A 506 -10.68 18.43 14.50
CA ASP A 506 -11.81 18.95 13.72
C ASP A 506 -12.67 19.89 14.56
N SER A 507 -12.94 19.54 15.82
CA SER A 507 -13.69 20.40 16.74
C SER A 507 -12.97 21.71 17.07
N GLN A 508 -11.65 21.65 17.30
CA GLN A 508 -10.81 22.83 17.59
C GLN A 508 -10.68 23.73 16.35
N TYR A 509 -10.50 23.14 15.18
CA TYR A 509 -10.47 23.85 13.91
C TYR A 509 -11.79 24.58 13.64
N LEU A 510 -12.94 23.92 13.85
CA LEU A 510 -14.24 24.55 13.66
C LEU A 510 -14.45 25.74 14.61
N ALA A 511 -14.02 25.63 15.86
CA ALA A 511 -14.06 26.74 16.82
C ALA A 511 -13.19 27.92 16.37
N TRP A 512 -11.92 27.65 16.00
CA TRP A 512 -11.00 28.66 15.47
C TRP A 512 -11.53 29.31 14.19
N ARG A 513 -12.01 28.51 13.24
CA ARG A 513 -12.55 28.94 11.95
C ARG A 513 -13.72 29.91 12.15
N ASN A 514 -14.66 29.57 13.02
CA ASN A 514 -15.82 30.42 13.28
C ASN A 514 -15.42 31.75 13.93
N LEU A 515 -14.42 31.72 14.82
CA LEU A 515 -13.84 32.94 15.42
C LEU A 515 -13.11 33.80 14.38
N MET A 516 -12.33 33.19 13.49
CA MET A 516 -11.60 33.90 12.45
C MET A 516 -12.54 34.54 11.42
N LEU A 517 -13.57 33.82 11.00
CA LEU A 517 -14.63 34.35 10.13
C LEU A 517 -15.34 35.54 10.77
N TYR A 518 -15.56 35.52 12.09
CA TYR A 518 -16.12 36.66 12.82
C TYR A 518 -15.20 37.89 12.75
N TYR A 519 -13.89 37.72 12.94
CA TYR A 519 -12.92 38.83 12.83
C TYR A 519 -12.85 39.38 11.40
N LEU A 520 -12.75 38.53 10.39
CA LEU A 520 -12.70 38.95 8.99
C LEU A 520 -13.99 39.68 8.56
N ASN A 521 -15.15 39.19 8.99
CA ASN A 521 -16.42 39.85 8.68
C ASN A 521 -16.52 41.26 9.30
N ASN A 522 -15.95 41.47 10.49
CA ASN A 522 -15.87 42.81 11.07
C ASN A 522 -14.89 43.71 10.32
N LEU A 523 -13.75 43.19 9.84
CA LEU A 523 -12.81 43.94 9.02
C LEU A 523 -13.42 44.41 7.69
N ILE A 524 -14.26 43.59 7.06
CA ILE A 524 -15.01 43.96 5.84
C ILE A 524 -15.92 45.17 6.09
N LYS A 525 -16.61 45.22 7.25
CA LYS A 525 -17.47 46.37 7.61
C LYS A 525 -16.69 47.69 7.69
N TYR A 526 -15.42 47.64 8.12
CA TYR A 526 -14.55 48.81 8.17
C TYR A 526 -13.92 49.14 6.81
N SER A 527 -13.67 48.15 5.96
CA SER A 527 -13.25 48.38 4.56
C SER A 527 -14.31 49.19 3.80
N ASN A 528 -15.59 48.84 3.94
CA ASN A 528 -16.71 49.59 3.37
C ASN A 528 -16.84 51.01 3.97
N LEU A 529 -16.37 51.23 5.20
CA LEU A 529 -16.29 52.56 5.80
C LEU A 529 -15.14 53.38 5.18
N ALA A 530 -13.99 52.75 4.94
CA ALA A 530 -12.84 53.35 4.26
C ALA A 530 -13.16 53.68 2.78
N GLU A 531 -13.95 52.87 2.09
CA GLU A 531 -14.48 53.16 0.74
C GLU A 531 -15.27 54.48 0.72
N ASN A 532 -16.12 54.71 1.74
CA ASN A 532 -16.87 55.96 1.88
C ASN A 532 -15.98 57.17 2.23
N MET A 533 -14.80 56.95 2.80
CA MET A 533 -13.82 58.00 3.10
C MET A 533 -12.88 58.28 1.91
N ALA A 534 -12.58 57.29 1.08
CA ALA A 534 -11.75 57.45 -0.12
C ALA A 534 -12.37 58.41 -1.14
N GLY A 535 -13.70 58.49 -1.24
CA GLY A 535 -14.40 59.50 -2.02
C GLY A 535 -14.27 60.95 -1.51
N ARG A 536 -13.54 61.16 -0.40
CA ARG A 536 -13.32 62.43 0.31
C ARG A 536 -11.84 62.57 0.72
N PHE A 537 -10.91 62.27 -0.18
CA PHE A 537 -9.47 62.20 0.10
C PHE A 537 -8.89 63.48 0.75
N ASP A 538 -9.33 64.67 0.32
CA ASP A 538 -8.92 65.95 0.93
C ASP A 538 -9.35 66.04 2.41
N ASP A 539 -10.51 65.51 2.77
CA ASP A 539 -10.99 65.49 4.17
C ASP A 539 -10.19 64.53 5.06
N VAL A 540 -9.54 63.50 4.49
CA VAL A 540 -8.69 62.55 5.23
C VAL A 540 -7.33 63.17 5.55
N VAL A 541 -6.76 63.91 4.59
CA VAL A 541 -5.54 64.69 4.78
C VAL A 541 -5.78 65.82 5.79
N ASP A 542 -6.91 66.52 5.69
CA ASP A 542 -7.30 67.57 6.62
C ASP A 542 -7.63 67.02 8.01
N ALA A 543 -8.30 65.86 8.13
CA ALA A 543 -8.56 65.23 9.43
C ALA A 543 -7.29 64.73 10.13
N ALA A 544 -6.26 64.33 9.38
CA ALA A 544 -4.95 64.00 9.93
C ALA A 544 -4.25 65.26 10.48
N LYS A 545 -4.27 66.37 9.73
CA LYS A 545 -3.76 67.68 10.17
C LYS A 545 -4.50 68.23 11.40
N ASP A 546 -5.84 68.23 11.39
CA ASP A 546 -6.71 68.70 12.49
C ASP A 546 -6.51 67.87 13.79
N ALA A 547 -6.22 66.57 13.67
CA ALA A 547 -5.93 65.71 14.82
C ALA A 547 -4.55 65.98 15.44
N PHE A 548 -3.58 66.44 14.65
CA PHE A 548 -2.23 66.77 15.10
C PHE A 548 -2.17 68.13 15.82
N ASP A 549 -2.86 69.14 15.29
CA ASP A 549 -2.95 70.47 15.90
C ASP A 549 -3.59 70.45 17.29
N ASN A 550 -4.57 69.57 17.51
CA ASN A 550 -5.25 69.43 18.80
C ASN A 550 -4.45 68.64 19.86
N VAL A 551 -3.39 67.91 19.47
CA VAL A 551 -2.50 67.21 20.41
C VAL A 551 -1.34 68.11 20.87
N MET A 552 -1.03 69.17 20.12
CA MET A 552 0.09 70.10 20.40
C MET A 552 -0.35 71.50 20.87
N GLY A 553 -1.64 71.78 21.00
CA GLY A 553 -2.19 73.07 21.44
C GLY A 553 -2.40 73.19 22.97
N ASN A 554 -1.73 74.18 23.58
CA ASN A 554 -1.76 74.56 25.01
C ASN A 554 -3.07 74.30 25.77
N GLU A 555 -2.99 73.48 26.83
CA GLU A 555 -3.96 73.47 27.91
C GLU A 555 -4.01 74.84 28.61
N LYS A 556 -5.18 75.50 28.59
CA LYS A 556 -5.61 76.27 29.76
C LYS A 556 -6.61 75.39 30.51
N GLU A 557 -6.18 74.91 31.68
CA GLU A 557 -7.01 74.19 32.64
C GLU A 557 -8.34 74.92 32.93
N PRO A 558 -9.40 74.17 33.22
CA PRO A 558 -10.37 74.61 34.20
C PRO A 558 -10.36 73.70 35.44
N ALA A 559 -10.26 74.35 36.59
CA ALA A 559 -10.46 73.77 37.91
C ALA A 559 -11.87 73.16 38.09
N ALA A 560 -11.92 72.20 39.01
CA ALA A 560 -13.07 71.37 39.37
C ALA A 560 -14.30 72.14 39.90
N GLU A 561 -15.51 71.60 39.66
CA GLU A 561 -16.49 71.19 40.69
C GLU A 561 -17.79 70.58 40.09
N SER A 562 -18.48 69.81 40.92
CA SER A 562 -19.71 69.00 40.72
C SER A 562 -20.99 69.81 41.10
N PRO A 563 -22.22 69.27 41.21
CA PRO A 563 -23.17 68.67 40.24
C PRO A 563 -24.56 69.39 40.18
N ASN A 564 -25.47 68.86 39.35
CA ASN A 564 -26.96 68.85 39.41
C ASN A 564 -27.87 69.83 38.61
N ALA A 565 -28.77 69.17 37.87
CA ALA A 565 -30.24 69.35 37.73
C ALA A 565 -30.88 70.50 36.92
N ASN A 566 -31.65 70.05 35.90
CA ASN A 566 -32.94 70.52 35.36
C ASN A 566 -33.14 71.95 34.81
N GLY A 567 -33.64 72.03 33.57
CA GLY A 567 -34.38 73.18 33.04
C GLY A 567 -34.37 73.28 31.51
N ALA A 568 -35.46 72.92 30.85
CA ALA A 568 -35.69 73.15 29.43
C ALA A 568 -36.16 74.60 29.18
N THR A 569 -35.65 75.28 28.14
CA THR A 569 -36.39 75.77 26.94
C THR A 569 -35.50 76.63 26.01
N ALA A 570 -35.76 76.50 24.69
CA ALA A 570 -35.20 77.09 23.45
C ALA A 570 -34.78 78.59 23.46
N GLU A 571 -33.96 79.18 22.55
CA GLU A 571 -33.56 78.85 21.16
C GLU A 571 -32.33 79.70 20.66
N ALA A 572 -31.70 79.25 19.56
CA ALA A 572 -30.74 79.90 18.59
C ALA A 572 -29.21 79.88 18.87
N PRO A 573 -28.32 79.96 17.84
CA PRO A 573 -28.24 79.29 16.54
C PRO A 573 -26.97 78.40 16.41
N LYS A 574 -26.94 77.58 15.34
CA LYS A 574 -25.90 76.58 15.00
C LYS A 574 -24.45 77.12 15.03
N VAL A 575 -23.60 76.52 15.87
CA VAL A 575 -22.14 76.45 15.68
C VAL A 575 -21.68 75.00 15.92
N ASN A 576 -20.81 74.56 15.03
CA ASN A 576 -20.36 73.21 14.76
C ASN A 576 -19.46 72.65 15.89
N VAL A 577 -19.97 71.68 16.67
CA VAL A 577 -19.25 71.02 17.79
C VAL A 577 -18.93 69.54 17.48
N ASP A 578 -19.06 69.09 16.23
CA ASP A 578 -18.95 67.65 15.89
C ASP A 578 -17.55 67.14 15.50
N LYS A 579 -16.48 67.95 15.62
CA LYS A 579 -15.13 67.52 15.17
C LYS A 579 -14.24 66.81 16.20
N VAL A 580 -14.56 66.85 17.50
CA VAL A 580 -13.66 66.33 18.55
C VAL A 580 -13.91 64.86 18.92
N LYS A 581 -14.94 64.21 18.37
CA LYS A 581 -15.31 62.84 18.77
C LYS A 581 -14.68 61.71 17.95
N THR A 582 -14.09 61.95 16.79
CA THR A 582 -13.73 60.86 15.86
C THR A 582 -12.51 60.04 16.33
N PHE A 583 -11.43 60.70 16.77
CA PHE A 583 -10.20 60.02 17.22
C PHE A 583 -10.34 59.40 18.62
N ALA A 584 -11.04 60.06 19.54
CA ALA A 584 -11.37 59.50 20.84
C ALA A 584 -12.30 58.27 20.70
N THR A 585 -13.19 58.25 19.71
CA THR A 585 -14.06 57.09 19.42
C THR A 585 -13.30 55.96 18.72
N LEU A 586 -12.35 56.26 17.82
CA LEU A 586 -11.45 55.28 17.22
C LEU A 586 -10.54 54.61 18.26
N ASN A 587 -9.97 55.37 19.19
CA ASN A 587 -9.14 54.83 20.27
C ASN A 587 -9.97 54.03 21.29
N LYS A 588 -11.19 54.48 21.61
CA LYS A 588 -12.12 53.75 22.51
C LYS A 588 -12.70 52.47 21.84
N ASN A 589 -12.83 52.45 20.52
CA ASN A 589 -13.21 51.26 19.75
C ASN A 589 -12.03 50.28 19.56
N PHE A 590 -10.79 50.79 19.43
CA PHE A 590 -9.57 49.99 19.45
C PHE A 590 -9.32 49.35 20.83
N ILE A 591 -9.67 50.02 21.93
CA ILE A 591 -9.58 49.44 23.29
C ILE A 591 -10.74 48.46 23.56
N LYS A 592 -11.91 48.63 22.92
CA LYS A 592 -13.00 47.63 22.92
C LYS A 592 -12.67 46.34 22.15
N MET A 593 -11.56 46.29 21.41
CA MET A 593 -11.03 45.10 20.74
C MET A 593 -10.73 43.96 21.74
N GLY A 594 -10.64 44.26 23.04
CA GLY A 594 -10.46 43.28 24.12
C GLY A 594 -11.72 42.60 24.65
N THR A 595 -12.94 43.06 24.32
CA THR A 595 -14.18 42.48 24.87
C THR A 595 -15.36 42.66 23.92
N VAL A 596 -15.74 41.62 23.17
CA VAL A 596 -17.03 41.59 22.45
C VAL A 596 -17.67 40.21 22.49
N SER A 597 -18.94 40.19 22.89
CA SER A 597 -19.83 39.05 23.06
C SER A 597 -20.77 38.84 21.85
N GLU A 598 -20.94 37.55 21.53
CA GLU A 598 -21.99 36.76 20.81
C GLU A 598 -22.72 37.18 19.51
N LYS A 599 -22.68 36.18 18.59
CA LYS A 599 -23.57 35.73 17.48
C LYS A 599 -23.69 36.55 16.20
N ILE A 600 -23.27 35.94 15.06
CA ILE A 600 -23.69 36.30 13.69
C ILE A 600 -23.87 35.06 12.78
N ASN A 601 -24.88 35.16 11.90
CA ASN A 601 -25.42 34.18 10.95
C ASN A 601 -24.79 34.30 9.52
N ARG A 602 -24.90 33.24 8.71
CA ARG A 602 -24.08 32.94 7.51
C ARG A 602 -24.40 33.72 6.20
N THR A 603 -25.32 34.68 6.18
CA THR A 603 -26.03 35.10 4.95
C THR A 603 -25.54 36.35 4.20
N ASP A 604 -24.54 37.11 4.66
CA ASP A 604 -24.21 38.43 4.07
C ASP A 604 -22.96 38.46 3.14
N TYR A 605 -22.32 37.33 2.84
CA TYR A 605 -21.04 37.33 2.10
C TYR A 605 -21.14 37.66 0.60
N THR A 606 -22.32 37.62 0.00
CA THR A 606 -22.52 37.90 -1.44
C THR A 606 -22.56 39.39 -1.81
N LYS A 607 -22.45 40.30 -0.84
CA LYS A 607 -22.53 41.76 -1.06
C LYS A 607 -21.18 42.48 -1.17
N ILE A 608 -20.05 41.78 -1.15
CA ILE A 608 -18.71 42.39 -1.08
C ILE A 608 -18.27 43.01 -2.43
N THR A 609 -18.89 42.61 -3.56
CA THR A 609 -18.41 42.92 -4.92
C THR A 609 -19.05 44.15 -5.59
N THR A 610 -19.15 45.29 -4.92
CA THR A 610 -19.45 46.55 -5.63
C THR A 610 -18.57 47.69 -5.16
N ILE A 611 -17.29 47.63 -5.56
CA ILE A 611 -16.46 48.84 -5.62
C ILE A 611 -17.15 49.81 -6.60
N LYS A 612 -17.64 50.96 -6.11
CA LYS A 612 -18.33 51.95 -6.97
C LYS A 612 -17.40 52.86 -7.77
N VAL A 613 -16.09 52.85 -7.52
CA VAL A 613 -15.09 53.72 -8.16
C VAL A 613 -13.93 52.87 -8.69
N LYS A 614 -13.71 52.82 -10.01
CA LYS A 614 -12.62 52.02 -10.59
C LYS A 614 -11.30 52.78 -10.49
N ALA A 615 -10.18 52.06 -10.34
CA ALA A 615 -8.83 52.65 -10.36
C ALA A 615 -8.50 53.40 -11.68
N GLU A 616 -9.31 53.19 -12.72
CA GLU A 616 -9.29 53.85 -14.02
C GLU A 616 -9.79 55.32 -13.95
N ASP A 617 -10.59 55.67 -12.94
CA ASP A 617 -11.22 56.99 -12.77
C ASP A 617 -10.39 57.96 -11.88
N ALA A 618 -9.21 57.53 -11.42
CA ALA A 618 -8.34 58.30 -10.53
C ALA A 618 -7.74 59.54 -11.21
N LYS A 619 -7.69 60.68 -10.50
CA LYS A 619 -7.19 61.97 -11.02
C LYS A 619 -5.68 62.08 -10.99
N ASP A 620 -4.99 61.32 -10.15
CA ASP A 620 -3.53 61.25 -10.09
C ASP A 620 -2.99 59.85 -9.71
N ASP A 621 -1.68 59.66 -9.85
CA ASP A 621 -1.01 58.38 -9.57
C ASP A 621 -1.15 57.94 -8.10
N ILE A 622 -1.38 58.88 -7.17
CA ILE A 622 -1.49 58.60 -5.73
C ILE A 622 -2.88 58.06 -5.41
N GLU A 623 -3.94 58.68 -5.94
CA GLU A 623 -5.31 58.20 -5.83
C GLU A 623 -5.47 56.79 -6.42
N LYS A 624 -4.79 56.53 -7.54
CA LYS A 624 -4.73 55.20 -8.16
C LYS A 624 -4.05 54.16 -7.27
N ASP A 625 -2.94 54.52 -6.63
CA ASP A 625 -2.21 53.64 -5.70
C ASP A 625 -3.05 53.31 -4.45
N VAL A 626 -3.81 54.28 -3.93
CA VAL A 626 -4.71 54.08 -2.78
C VAL A 626 -5.90 53.18 -3.13
N LEU A 627 -6.54 53.37 -4.28
CA LEU A 627 -7.65 52.51 -4.74
C LEU A 627 -7.20 51.08 -5.04
N ASN A 628 -6.01 50.92 -5.62
CA ASN A 628 -5.40 49.59 -5.84
C ASN A 628 -5.11 48.88 -4.51
N TRP A 629 -4.68 49.61 -3.49
CA TRP A 629 -4.46 49.05 -2.15
C TRP A 629 -5.77 48.54 -1.52
N ILE A 630 -6.86 49.32 -1.56
CA ILE A 630 -8.17 48.91 -1.04
C ILE A 630 -8.69 47.65 -1.77
N SER A 631 -8.54 47.61 -3.10
CA SER A 631 -8.93 46.46 -3.92
C SER A 631 -8.16 45.19 -3.51
N ARG A 632 -6.83 45.30 -3.36
CA ARG A 632 -5.99 44.19 -2.91
C ARG A 632 -6.31 43.74 -1.48
N PHE A 633 -6.66 44.66 -0.60
CA PHE A 633 -7.08 44.36 0.77
C PHE A 633 -8.37 43.53 0.80
N ASN A 634 -9.39 43.91 0.02
CA ASN A 634 -10.64 43.16 -0.08
C ASN A 634 -10.44 41.77 -0.70
N ALA A 635 -9.66 41.68 -1.79
CA ALA A 635 -9.34 40.40 -2.42
C ALA A 635 -8.62 39.43 -1.46
N ASN A 636 -7.72 39.94 -0.61
CA ASN A 636 -7.04 39.12 0.39
C ASN A 636 -8.01 38.57 1.45
N ILE A 637 -8.99 39.37 1.90
CA ILE A 637 -10.01 38.88 2.85
C ILE A 637 -10.84 37.75 2.22
N GLU A 638 -11.28 37.90 0.97
CA GLU A 638 -12.07 36.88 0.26
C GLU A 638 -11.28 35.58 0.09
N ASP A 639 -10.01 35.69 -0.34
CA ASP A 639 -9.11 34.55 -0.49
C ASP A 639 -8.94 33.80 0.84
N LEU A 640 -8.73 34.52 1.95
CA LEU A 640 -8.64 33.91 3.29
C LEU A 640 -9.93 33.17 3.67
N ILE A 641 -11.09 33.75 3.39
CA ILE A 641 -12.39 33.12 3.69
C ILE A 641 -12.56 31.84 2.85
N SER A 642 -12.15 31.87 1.57
CA SER A 642 -12.24 30.73 0.66
C SER A 642 -11.37 29.55 1.09
N LEU A 643 -10.21 29.83 1.70
CA LEU A 643 -9.25 28.83 2.18
C LEU A 643 -9.67 28.18 3.52
N MET A 644 -10.59 28.81 4.26
CA MET A 644 -11.15 28.28 5.50
C MET A 644 -12.32 27.31 5.23
N THR A 645 -11.98 26.13 4.69
CA THR A 645 -12.91 25.01 4.39
C THR A 645 -13.68 24.53 5.63
N LEU A 646 -14.80 23.86 5.44
CA LEU A 646 -15.59 23.33 6.57
C LEU A 646 -14.89 22.15 7.25
N GLU A 647 -14.28 21.27 6.46
CA GLU A 647 -13.54 20.11 6.96
C GLU A 647 -12.08 20.49 7.11
N PHE A 648 -11.51 20.28 8.32
CA PHE A 648 -10.10 20.58 8.56
C PHE A 648 -9.21 19.76 7.61
N SER A 649 -9.67 18.56 7.23
CA SER A 649 -9.00 17.67 6.28
C SER A 649 -8.56 18.39 4.99
N ASP A 650 -9.41 19.28 4.50
CA ASP A 650 -9.30 19.96 3.22
C ASP A 650 -8.59 21.33 3.31
N PHE A 651 -8.18 21.74 4.52
CA PHE A 651 -7.49 23.00 4.77
C PHE A 651 -6.07 22.99 4.20
N LYS A 652 -5.73 24.00 3.39
CA LYS A 652 -4.43 24.11 2.71
C LYS A 652 -3.50 25.10 3.42
N ASP A 653 -2.49 24.55 4.09
CA ASP A 653 -1.54 25.31 4.92
C ASP A 653 -0.81 26.44 4.19
N GLN A 654 -0.06 26.09 3.15
CA GLN A 654 0.86 27.03 2.51
C GLN A 654 0.10 28.17 1.80
N GLU A 655 -1.02 27.84 1.16
CA GLU A 655 -1.91 28.83 0.55
C GLU A 655 -2.49 29.77 1.63
N PHE A 656 -2.94 29.23 2.76
CA PHE A 656 -3.44 30.05 3.87
C PHE A 656 -2.36 30.95 4.45
N LYS A 657 -1.16 30.43 4.76
CA LYS A 657 -0.02 31.19 5.29
C LYS A 657 0.31 32.38 4.40
N MET A 658 0.44 32.14 3.10
CA MET A 658 0.77 33.17 2.11
C MET A 658 -0.28 34.29 2.08
N LYS A 659 -1.58 33.95 2.09
CA LYS A 659 -2.65 34.94 2.10
C LYS A 659 -2.73 35.67 3.44
N TYR A 660 -2.55 34.94 4.54
CA TYR A 660 -2.60 35.46 5.91
C TYR A 660 -1.52 36.50 6.17
N THR A 661 -0.29 36.27 5.69
CA THR A 661 0.81 37.24 5.76
C THR A 661 0.64 38.40 4.78
N GLY A 662 -0.12 38.19 3.70
CA GLY A 662 -0.38 39.22 2.69
C GLY A 662 -1.05 40.49 3.25
N PHE A 663 -1.76 40.45 4.39
CA PHE A 663 -2.25 41.67 5.05
C PHE A 663 -1.12 42.57 5.55
N LEU A 664 -0.06 41.96 6.05
CA LEU A 664 1.11 42.67 6.55
C LEU A 664 1.93 43.21 5.38
N ASP A 665 2.02 42.45 4.29
CA ASP A 665 2.67 42.91 3.05
C ASP A 665 1.93 44.13 2.48
N LEU A 666 0.60 44.09 2.44
CA LEU A 666 -0.23 45.23 2.02
C LEU A 666 -0.03 46.46 2.92
N TYR A 667 0.18 46.26 4.23
CA TYR A 667 0.45 47.36 5.14
C TYR A 667 1.83 48.00 4.89
N VAL A 668 2.85 47.19 4.61
CA VAL A 668 4.18 47.67 4.22
C VAL A 668 4.14 48.39 2.88
N ASP A 669 3.38 47.88 1.91
CA ASP A 669 3.17 48.54 0.63
C ASP A 669 2.48 49.91 0.81
N ALA A 670 1.49 50.03 1.69
CA ALA A 670 0.89 51.33 2.03
C ALA A 670 1.91 52.32 2.61
N MET A 671 2.82 51.85 3.49
CA MET A 671 3.91 52.69 4.00
C MET A 671 4.88 53.12 2.89
N LYS A 672 5.14 52.27 1.90
CA LYS A 672 5.95 52.64 0.72
C LYS A 672 5.25 53.71 -0.12
N THR A 673 3.93 53.63 -0.29
CA THR A 673 3.14 54.69 -0.92
C THR A 673 3.24 56.00 -0.12
N LEU A 674 3.16 55.95 1.22
CA LEU A 674 3.37 57.13 2.07
C LEU A 674 4.77 57.74 1.91
N VAL A 675 5.81 56.91 1.76
CA VAL A 675 7.17 57.39 1.44
C VAL A 675 7.24 58.11 0.09
N SER A 676 6.51 57.63 -0.91
CA SER A 676 6.39 58.32 -2.20
C SER A 676 5.76 59.71 -2.03
N ILE A 677 4.69 59.81 -1.24
CA ILE A 677 4.01 61.08 -0.92
C ILE A 677 4.95 62.03 -0.16
N ILE A 678 5.63 61.55 0.89
CA ILE A 678 6.60 62.33 1.68
C ILE A 678 7.69 62.92 0.78
N ASN A 679 8.25 62.11 -0.12
CA ASN A 679 9.31 62.55 -1.02
C ASN A 679 8.81 63.52 -2.11
N LYS A 680 7.54 63.43 -2.50
CA LYS A 680 6.89 64.35 -3.47
C LYS A 680 6.55 65.70 -2.84
N GLU A 681 5.94 65.71 -1.66
CA GLU A 681 5.46 66.92 -0.97
C GLU A 681 6.55 67.63 -0.17
N LYS A 682 7.62 66.93 0.21
CA LYS A 682 8.73 67.43 1.05
C LYS A 682 8.25 68.03 2.38
N ASP A 683 7.17 67.49 2.93
CA ASP A 683 6.63 67.89 4.22
C ASP A 683 7.24 67.04 5.34
N LYS A 684 7.83 67.72 6.33
CA LYS A 684 8.44 67.08 7.50
C LYS A 684 7.40 66.49 8.46
N GLU A 685 6.18 67.02 8.48
CA GLU A 685 5.10 66.53 9.35
C GLU A 685 4.61 65.14 8.93
N LEU A 686 4.74 64.79 7.65
CA LEU A 686 4.41 63.46 7.13
C LEU A 686 5.36 62.35 7.62
N LEU A 687 6.58 62.70 8.07
CA LEU A 687 7.54 61.76 8.64
C LEU A 687 7.06 61.15 9.97
N SER A 688 6.33 61.93 10.79
CA SER A 688 5.71 61.43 12.03
C SER A 688 4.68 60.34 11.75
N TYR A 689 3.91 60.45 10.65
CA TYR A 689 2.93 59.44 10.28
C TYR A 689 3.58 58.14 9.82
N LEU A 690 4.73 58.21 9.12
CA LEU A 690 5.50 57.02 8.80
C LEU A 690 6.03 56.33 10.07
N MET A 691 6.45 57.12 11.07
CA MET A 691 6.88 56.60 12.39
C MET A 691 5.75 55.93 13.16
N ILE A 692 4.57 56.54 13.19
CA ILE A 692 3.36 55.95 13.75
C ILE A 692 2.98 54.68 12.97
N GLY A 693 3.05 54.71 11.65
CA GLY A 693 2.80 53.56 10.78
C GLY A 693 3.73 52.38 11.07
N SER A 694 5.03 52.62 11.25
CA SER A 694 5.99 51.57 11.62
C SER A 694 5.72 50.97 13.00
N LEU A 695 5.27 51.78 13.96
CA LEU A 695 4.86 51.31 15.29
C LEU A 695 3.57 50.47 15.23
N ILE A 696 2.59 50.90 14.43
CA ILE A 696 1.35 50.16 14.20
C ILE A 696 1.66 48.83 13.49
N HIS A 697 2.52 48.83 12.46
CA HIS A 697 2.97 47.61 11.81
C HIS A 697 3.58 46.61 12.80
N ARG A 698 4.41 47.09 13.73
CA ARG A 698 4.97 46.26 14.80
C ARG A 698 3.89 45.69 15.72
N ALA A 699 2.88 46.48 16.07
CA ALA A 699 1.75 46.01 16.87
C ALA A 699 0.91 44.96 16.10
N LEU A 700 0.67 45.19 14.81
CA LEU A 700 -0.04 44.25 13.93
C LEU A 700 0.69 42.92 13.79
N ASN A 701 2.02 42.92 13.62
CA ASN A 701 2.84 41.71 13.61
C ASN A 701 2.68 40.88 14.91
N VAL A 702 2.49 41.53 16.06
CA VAL A 702 2.26 40.85 17.35
C VAL A 702 0.82 40.37 17.50
N ILE A 703 -0.17 41.12 17.02
CA ILE A 703 -1.59 40.75 17.13
C ILE A 703 -1.93 39.60 16.15
N MET A 704 -1.45 39.69 14.91
CA MET A 704 -1.69 38.70 13.86
C MET A 704 -1.00 37.36 14.13
N ILE A 705 -0.01 37.30 15.02
CA ILE A 705 0.62 36.01 15.36
C ILE A 705 -0.30 35.13 16.23
N ARG A 706 -1.20 35.71 17.04
CA ARG A 706 -2.02 34.94 18.00
C ARG A 706 -3.02 34.00 17.33
N PRO A 707 -3.82 34.45 16.34
CA PRO A 707 -4.72 33.53 15.63
C PRO A 707 -3.94 32.45 14.87
N TYR A 708 -2.74 32.80 14.35
CA TYR A 708 -1.86 31.85 13.69
C TYR A 708 -1.34 30.77 14.64
N VAL A 709 -0.94 31.11 15.87
CA VAL A 709 -0.47 30.11 16.85
C VAL A 709 -1.51 29.00 17.07
N THR A 710 -2.79 29.34 17.13
CA THR A 710 -3.86 28.35 17.32
C THR A 710 -3.99 27.42 16.11
N ILE A 711 -4.08 27.95 14.90
CA ILE A 711 -4.21 27.10 13.71
C ILE A 711 -2.90 26.35 13.41
N GLY A 712 -1.75 27.00 13.56
CA GLY A 712 -0.42 26.42 13.39
C GLY A 712 -0.18 25.26 14.34
N THR A 713 -0.53 25.37 15.63
CA THR A 713 -0.40 24.25 16.57
C THR A 713 -1.32 23.08 16.21
N ILE A 714 -2.59 23.32 15.85
CA ILE A 714 -3.52 22.26 15.41
C ILE A 714 -2.98 21.58 14.15
N MET A 715 -2.36 22.34 13.25
CA MET A 715 -1.79 21.82 12.01
C MET A 715 -0.50 21.05 12.20
N ASP A 716 0.41 21.54 13.03
CA ASP A 716 1.64 20.83 13.37
C ASP A 716 1.30 19.55 14.12
N THR A 717 0.31 19.58 15.02
CA THR A 717 -0.22 18.38 15.70
C THR A 717 -0.79 17.38 14.68
N ARG A 718 -1.56 17.86 13.69
CA ARG A 718 -2.08 17.00 12.62
C ARG A 718 -0.97 16.45 11.73
N LYS A 719 0.02 17.26 11.34
CA LYS A 719 1.17 16.85 10.54
C LYS A 719 2.00 15.82 11.29
N GLN A 720 2.17 15.99 12.60
CA GLN A 720 2.83 15.06 13.49
C GLN A 720 2.07 13.75 13.61
N ARG A 721 0.75 13.79 13.88
CA ARG A 721 -0.10 12.59 13.93
C ARG A 721 -0.11 11.86 12.59
N ASN A 722 -0.16 12.60 11.48
CA ASN A 722 -0.01 12.02 10.15
C ASN A 722 1.38 11.41 9.96
N SER A 723 2.46 12.04 10.41
CA SER A 723 3.81 11.45 10.30
C SER A 723 4.04 10.24 11.23
N SER A 724 3.31 10.15 12.34
CA SER A 724 3.37 9.02 13.28
C SER A 724 2.45 7.87 12.89
N LEU A 725 1.43 8.15 12.08
CA LEU A 725 0.68 7.11 11.41
C LEU A 725 1.64 6.46 10.41
N ASN A 726 1.70 5.13 10.40
CA ASN A 726 2.35 4.35 9.35
C ASN A 726 1.55 4.51 8.04
N ILE A 727 1.52 5.73 7.47
CA ILE A 727 0.68 6.11 6.32
C ILE A 727 1.23 5.52 5.02
N ASN A 728 2.53 5.21 4.94
CA ASN A 728 3.09 4.53 3.78
C ASN A 728 3.02 3.00 3.90
N LYS A 729 1.88 2.47 4.34
CA LYS A 729 1.63 1.04 4.20
C LYS A 729 1.28 0.76 2.75
N SER A 730 2.17 0.04 2.06
CA SER A 730 1.80 -0.61 0.81
C SER A 730 0.64 -1.57 1.06
N LEU A 731 -0.05 -2.04 0.02
CA LEU A 731 -1.07 -3.09 0.17
C LEU A 731 -0.53 -4.28 0.98
N ALA A 732 0.74 -4.67 0.76
CA ALA A 732 1.38 -5.72 1.52
C ALA A 732 1.47 -5.42 3.02
N ASP A 733 1.79 -4.19 3.41
CA ASP A 733 1.88 -3.81 4.82
C ASP A 733 0.50 -3.65 5.46
N TYR A 734 -0.49 -3.21 4.69
CA TYR A 734 -1.88 -3.11 5.15
C TYR A 734 -2.45 -4.50 5.47
N LEU A 735 -2.19 -5.48 4.59
CA LEU A 735 -2.66 -6.86 4.77
C LEU A 735 -2.01 -7.62 5.95
N ARG A 736 -0.99 -7.04 6.61
CA ARG A 736 -0.43 -7.62 7.84
C ARG A 736 -1.32 -7.42 9.05
N ASP A 737 -2.03 -6.30 9.08
CA ASP A 737 -2.82 -5.87 10.24
C ASP A 737 -4.33 -5.91 9.96
N SER A 738 -4.73 -5.79 8.68
CA SER A 738 -6.13 -5.71 8.25
C SER A 738 -6.44 -6.74 7.16
N ALA A 739 -7.69 -7.18 7.09
CA ALA A 739 -8.18 -8.04 6.02
C ALA A 739 -8.92 -7.22 4.95
N ALA A 740 -8.72 -7.56 3.69
CA ALA A 740 -9.45 -6.96 2.57
C ALA A 740 -9.91 -8.03 1.59
N GLU A 741 -11.04 -7.78 0.94
CA GLU A 741 -11.63 -8.69 -0.06
C GLU A 741 -12.08 -7.92 -1.29
N HIS A 742 -11.95 -8.50 -2.48
CA HIS A 742 -12.53 -7.90 -3.68
C HIS A 742 -14.02 -8.24 -3.80
N LEU A 743 -14.85 -7.22 -4.00
CA LEU A 743 -16.30 -7.37 -4.23
C LEU A 743 -16.81 -6.58 -5.45
N ALA A 744 -15.94 -5.90 -6.21
CA ALA A 744 -16.32 -4.99 -7.30
C ALA A 744 -17.36 -3.92 -6.90
N GLY A 745 -17.26 -3.40 -5.67
CA GLY A 745 -18.21 -2.44 -5.12
C GLY A 745 -18.18 -2.38 -3.61
N ALA A 746 -19.21 -1.83 -2.98
CA ALA A 746 -19.31 -1.79 -1.52
C ALA A 746 -20.77 -1.87 -1.04
N GLU A 747 -20.96 -2.57 0.09
CA GLU A 747 -22.20 -2.49 0.87
C GLU A 747 -22.31 -1.16 1.62
N ARG A 748 -23.53 -0.85 2.08
CA ARG A 748 -23.78 0.31 2.94
C ARG A 748 -22.95 0.22 4.22
N GLY A 749 -22.16 1.25 4.50
CA GLY A 749 -21.29 1.38 5.67
C GLY A 749 -19.84 0.97 5.42
N ASN A 750 -19.56 0.24 4.33
CA ASN A 750 -18.22 -0.26 4.03
C ASN A 750 -17.34 0.79 3.33
N THR A 751 -16.04 0.51 3.30
CA THR A 751 -15.04 1.34 2.61
C THR A 751 -14.52 0.64 1.37
N LEU A 752 -14.56 1.33 0.22
CA LEU A 752 -13.86 0.93 -1.00
C LEU A 752 -12.41 1.43 -0.94
N LEU A 753 -11.46 0.50 -1.02
CA LEU A 753 -10.03 0.77 -1.17
C LEU A 753 -9.64 0.65 -2.65
N LEU A 754 -9.20 1.76 -3.24
CA LEU A 754 -8.64 1.79 -4.59
C LEU A 754 -7.13 1.50 -4.53
N LEU A 755 -6.70 0.40 -5.12
CA LEU A 755 -5.29 0.07 -5.26
C LEU A 755 -4.72 0.74 -6.50
N TYR A 756 -3.71 1.59 -6.35
CA TYR A 756 -2.94 2.14 -7.47
C TYR A 756 -1.50 1.67 -7.44
N HIS A 757 -0.86 1.58 -8.61
CA HIS A 757 0.54 1.19 -8.70
C HIS A 757 1.45 2.43 -8.80
N THR A 758 2.60 2.43 -8.13
CA THR A 758 3.55 3.57 -8.19
C THR A 758 4.38 3.59 -9.48
N GLY A 759 4.29 2.53 -10.28
CA GLY A 759 5.05 2.33 -11.52
C GLY A 759 6.48 1.84 -11.30
N LYS A 760 6.86 1.55 -10.06
CA LYS A 760 8.16 1.00 -9.68
C LYS A 760 7.96 -0.02 -8.56
N GLU A 761 8.58 -1.18 -8.70
CA GLU A 761 8.76 -2.13 -7.60
C GLU A 761 10.22 -2.06 -7.10
N SER A 762 10.50 -2.61 -5.92
CA SER A 762 11.88 -2.67 -5.40
C SER A 762 12.68 -3.66 -6.25
N GLU A 763 13.91 -3.34 -6.64
CA GLU A 763 14.80 -4.25 -7.38
C GLU A 763 15.07 -5.57 -6.60
N ILE A 764 14.90 -5.56 -5.27
CA ILE A 764 15.03 -6.73 -4.39
C ILE A 764 13.83 -7.70 -4.54
N VAL A 765 12.73 -7.24 -5.15
CA VAL A 765 11.47 -7.96 -5.38
C VAL A 765 11.35 -8.44 -6.83
N THR A 766 12.48 -8.52 -7.56
CA THR A 766 12.52 -9.46 -8.69
C THR A 766 12.23 -10.83 -8.12
N ARG A 767 11.15 -11.47 -8.59
CA ARG A 767 10.74 -12.82 -8.19
C ARG A 767 11.98 -13.60 -7.83
N PRO A 768 12.11 -14.11 -6.59
CA PRO A 768 13.25 -14.93 -6.30
C PRO A 768 13.24 -15.99 -7.40
N GLN A 769 14.36 -16.11 -8.11
CA GLN A 769 14.63 -17.37 -8.78
C GLN A 769 14.29 -18.44 -7.74
N VAL A 770 13.83 -19.60 -8.18
CA VAL A 770 13.83 -20.77 -7.31
C VAL A 770 15.30 -21.16 -7.03
N SER A 771 16.09 -20.25 -6.47
CA SER A 771 17.21 -20.53 -5.62
C SER A 771 16.60 -20.80 -4.25
N LEU A 772 16.75 -22.04 -3.78
CA LEU A 772 16.49 -22.38 -2.40
C LEU A 772 17.22 -21.38 -1.51
N GLY A 773 16.47 -20.47 -0.91
CA GLY A 773 16.95 -19.53 0.09
C GLY A 773 16.94 -20.20 1.45
N ASN A 774 18.02 -20.93 1.74
CA ASN A 774 18.51 -21.36 3.06
C ASN A 774 17.44 -21.66 4.11
N SER A 775 16.73 -22.77 3.91
CA SER A 775 15.93 -23.35 4.98
C SER A 775 16.81 -23.73 6.18
N ARG A 776 16.25 -23.79 7.40
CA ARG A 776 16.92 -24.38 8.57
C ARG A 776 17.54 -25.75 8.25
N LEU A 777 16.89 -26.50 7.35
CA LEU A 777 17.36 -27.79 6.84
C LEU A 777 18.68 -27.67 6.03
N GLU A 778 18.83 -26.62 5.22
CA GLU A 778 20.06 -26.33 4.47
C GLU A 778 21.17 -25.80 5.35
N LYS A 779 20.91 -24.90 6.31
CA LYS A 779 21.93 -24.47 7.28
C LYS A 779 22.45 -25.65 8.10
N LEU A 780 21.57 -26.57 8.51
CA LEU A 780 21.95 -27.81 9.19
C LEU A 780 22.71 -28.77 8.24
N SER A 781 22.34 -28.82 6.96
CA SER A 781 23.04 -29.59 5.93
C SER A 781 24.44 -29.04 5.64
N GLU A 782 24.61 -27.72 5.51
CA GLU A 782 25.90 -27.05 5.33
C GLU A 782 26.80 -27.21 6.56
N LEU A 783 26.24 -27.10 7.76
CA LEU A 783 26.98 -27.38 9.00
C LEU A 783 27.42 -28.85 9.05
N LYS A 784 26.59 -29.79 8.55
CA LYS A 784 26.96 -31.20 8.45
C LYS A 784 28.05 -31.43 7.40
N LEU A 785 27.96 -30.80 6.23
CA LEU A 785 29.00 -30.84 5.20
C LEU A 785 30.33 -30.23 5.71
N ALA A 786 30.26 -29.15 6.50
CA ALA A 786 31.42 -28.55 7.13
C ALA A 786 32.03 -29.46 8.22
N GLU A 787 31.20 -30.13 9.02
CA GLU A 787 31.63 -31.16 9.98
C GLU A 787 32.35 -32.31 9.24
N ASP A 788 31.73 -32.87 8.20
CA ASP A 788 32.30 -33.95 7.39
C ASP A 788 33.63 -33.54 6.73
N ALA A 789 33.74 -32.28 6.27
CA ALA A 789 34.98 -31.73 5.71
C ALA A 789 36.09 -31.55 6.75
N ILE A 790 35.75 -31.13 7.98
CA ILE A 790 36.70 -31.04 9.10
C ILE A 790 37.17 -32.45 9.49
N HIS A 791 36.25 -33.41 9.62
CA HIS A 791 36.57 -34.82 9.84
C HIS A 791 37.53 -35.36 8.78
N ALA A 792 37.24 -35.16 7.49
CA ALA A 792 38.08 -35.62 6.40
C ALA A 792 39.49 -35.00 6.43
N THR A 793 39.57 -33.69 6.63
CA THR A 793 40.84 -32.94 6.64
C THR A 793 41.76 -33.38 7.78
N TYR A 794 41.22 -33.44 9.01
CA TYR A 794 42.01 -33.81 10.18
C TYR A 794 42.32 -35.31 10.24
N LYS A 795 41.46 -36.17 9.68
CA LYS A 795 41.76 -37.60 9.53
C LYS A 795 43.01 -37.81 8.67
N VAL A 796 43.10 -37.14 7.51
CA VAL A 796 44.27 -37.23 6.63
C VAL A 796 45.52 -36.66 7.31
N LYS A 797 45.39 -35.53 8.00
CA LYS A 797 46.52 -34.88 8.69
C LYS A 797 47.04 -35.70 9.88
N LEU A 798 46.17 -36.30 10.68
CA LEU A 798 46.57 -37.19 11.78
C LEU A 798 47.19 -38.48 11.25
N GLN A 799 46.62 -39.08 10.20
CA GLN A 799 47.20 -40.26 9.57
C GLN A 799 48.62 -40.00 9.04
N SER A 800 48.87 -38.86 8.40
CA SER A 800 50.21 -38.54 7.89
C SER A 800 51.23 -38.31 9.02
N ILE A 801 50.83 -37.69 10.13
CA ILE A 801 51.70 -37.54 11.31
C ILE A 801 52.01 -38.91 11.92
N GLN A 802 51.01 -39.76 12.11
CA GLN A 802 51.18 -41.12 12.64
C GLN A 802 52.08 -42.00 11.76
N GLU A 803 51.97 -41.86 10.44
CA GLU A 803 52.80 -42.59 9.49
C GLU A 803 54.26 -42.14 9.52
N VAL A 804 54.52 -40.85 9.72
CA VAL A 804 55.88 -40.32 9.94
C VAL A 804 56.45 -40.85 11.26
N ILE A 805 55.69 -40.83 12.35
CA ILE A 805 56.11 -41.40 13.64
C ILE A 805 56.48 -42.88 13.47
N LYS A 806 55.65 -43.65 12.78
CA LYS A 806 55.90 -45.06 12.50
C LYS A 806 57.16 -45.27 11.67
N THR A 807 57.34 -44.49 10.61
CA THR A 807 58.51 -44.59 9.72
C THR A 807 59.80 -44.29 10.48
N LYS A 808 59.80 -43.24 11.31
CA LYS A 808 60.95 -42.87 12.14
C LYS A 808 61.26 -43.92 13.20
N ALA A 809 60.24 -44.54 13.79
CA ALA A 809 60.44 -45.68 14.70
C ALA A 809 61.05 -46.90 13.98
N GLU A 810 60.71 -47.12 12.71
CA GLU A 810 61.34 -48.15 11.86
C GLU A 810 62.78 -47.79 11.46
N ASP A 811 63.10 -46.50 11.32
CA ASP A 811 64.48 -46.04 11.05
C ASP A 811 65.43 -46.33 12.21
N ILE A 812 64.96 -46.29 13.46
CA ILE A 812 65.75 -46.73 14.63
C ILE A 812 66.15 -48.20 14.46
N LYS A 813 65.19 -49.07 14.10
CA LYS A 813 65.46 -50.51 13.89
C LYS A 813 66.41 -50.75 12.71
N ARG A 814 66.32 -49.95 11.65
CA ARG A 814 67.26 -50.01 10.51
C ARG A 814 68.66 -49.58 10.91
N ALA A 815 68.79 -48.49 11.67
CA ALA A 815 70.08 -48.02 12.15
C ALA A 815 70.77 -49.05 13.06
N GLU A 816 70.02 -49.73 13.94
CA GLU A 816 70.51 -50.86 14.74
C GLU A 816 71.08 -51.98 13.86
N PHE A 817 70.33 -52.39 12.84
CA PHE A 817 70.75 -53.42 11.91
C PHE A 817 71.99 -53.04 11.07
N GLU A 818 72.07 -51.79 10.60
CA GLU A 818 73.22 -51.32 9.83
C GLU A 818 74.50 -51.25 10.65
N VAL A 819 74.41 -50.82 11.91
CA VAL A 819 75.56 -50.77 12.83
C VAL A 819 76.05 -52.18 13.15
N ASP A 820 75.15 -53.13 13.38
CA ASP A 820 75.51 -54.53 13.62
C ASP A 820 76.24 -55.14 12.41
N LYS A 821 75.74 -54.90 11.19
CA LYS A 821 76.45 -55.30 9.97
C LYS A 821 77.81 -54.63 9.81
N ALA A 822 77.90 -53.34 10.10
CA ALA A 822 79.16 -52.59 9.98
C ALA A 822 80.21 -53.10 10.97
N LEU A 823 79.80 -53.47 12.19
CA LEU A 823 80.66 -54.11 13.18
C LEU A 823 81.16 -55.47 12.67
N GLU A 824 80.27 -56.28 12.09
CA GLU A 824 80.62 -57.59 11.54
C GLU A 824 81.66 -57.49 10.41
N VAL A 825 81.46 -56.55 9.47
CA VAL A 825 82.40 -56.28 8.37
C VAL A 825 83.75 -55.79 8.90
N LYS A 826 83.78 -54.86 9.86
CA LYS A 826 85.03 -54.32 10.40
C LYS A 826 85.81 -55.34 11.20
N VAL A 827 85.12 -56.21 11.94
CA VAL A 827 85.76 -57.34 12.63
C VAL A 827 86.34 -58.34 11.62
N ALA A 828 85.65 -58.59 10.50
CA ALA A 828 86.17 -59.45 9.44
C ALA A 828 87.37 -58.84 8.69
N GLU A 829 87.38 -57.52 8.47
CA GLU A 829 88.48 -56.79 7.83
C GLU A 829 89.76 -56.84 8.69
N VAL A 830 89.62 -56.67 10.01
CA VAL A 830 90.74 -56.72 10.96
C VAL A 830 91.34 -58.13 11.04
N LYS A 831 90.51 -59.18 10.99
CA LYS A 831 90.94 -60.59 11.02
C LYS A 831 91.64 -61.09 9.75
N ASN A 832 91.46 -60.44 8.60
CA ASN A 832 91.96 -60.89 7.30
C ASN A 832 93.30 -60.26 6.85
N ARG A 833 94.01 -59.53 7.71
CA ARG A 833 95.31 -58.92 7.36
C ARG A 833 96.47 -59.92 7.51
N VAL A 834 97.36 -59.96 6.50
CA VAL A 834 98.56 -60.81 6.46
C VAL A 834 99.60 -60.31 7.47
N VAL A 835 99.96 -61.15 8.44
CA VAL A 835 100.99 -60.86 9.44
C VAL A 835 102.36 -61.21 8.88
N LEU A 836 103.29 -60.25 8.84
CA LEU A 836 104.66 -60.44 8.37
C LEU A 836 105.62 -60.59 9.56
N ASN A 837 106.61 -61.46 9.43
CA ASN A 837 107.65 -61.70 10.44
C ASN A 837 108.82 -60.70 10.31
N GLU A 838 109.49 -60.39 11.42
CA GLU A 838 110.47 -59.27 11.52
C GLU A 838 111.56 -59.28 10.44
N ASP A 839 112.02 -60.46 10.01
CA ASP A 839 113.06 -60.58 8.98
C ASP A 839 112.60 -60.12 7.60
N GLN A 840 111.32 -60.28 7.26
CA GLN A 840 110.75 -59.82 5.99
C GLN A 840 110.56 -58.29 5.96
N ILE A 841 110.35 -57.67 7.12
CA ILE A 841 110.21 -56.21 7.26
C ILE A 841 111.56 -55.53 7.01
N LYS A 842 112.67 -56.09 7.52
CA LYS A 842 114.03 -55.55 7.28
C LYS A 842 114.42 -55.56 5.81
N LYS A 843 114.10 -56.63 5.09
CA LYS A 843 114.45 -56.76 3.67
C LYS A 843 113.71 -55.72 2.80
N GLY A 844 112.44 -55.43 3.13
CA GLY A 844 111.66 -54.40 2.45
C GLY A 844 112.13 -52.97 2.73
N GLU A 845 112.62 -52.68 3.94
CA GLU A 845 113.22 -51.38 4.28
C GLU A 845 114.53 -51.12 3.49
N GLU A 846 115.34 -52.15 3.22
CA GLU A 846 116.58 -52.01 2.43
C GLU A 846 116.32 -51.72 0.94
N GLU A 847 115.35 -52.39 0.33
CA GLU A 847 114.99 -52.18 -1.08
C GLU A 847 114.45 -50.76 -1.33
N LEU A 848 113.57 -50.27 -0.45
CA LEU A 848 113.00 -48.91 -0.53
C LEU A 848 114.08 -47.82 -0.40
N ASN A 849 115.08 -48.02 0.46
CA ASN A 849 116.19 -47.07 0.61
C ASN A 849 117.10 -47.02 -0.64
N SER A 850 117.29 -48.14 -1.33
CA SER A 850 118.06 -48.19 -2.58
C SER A 850 117.38 -47.41 -3.72
N GLU A 851 116.05 -47.47 -3.79
CA GLU A 851 115.26 -46.80 -4.82
C GLU A 851 115.23 -45.28 -4.64
N LEU A 852 115.12 -44.82 -3.37
CA LEU A 852 115.23 -43.40 -3.02
C LEU A 852 116.52 -42.77 -3.56
N LEU A 853 117.66 -43.46 -3.39
CA LEU A 853 118.98 -42.98 -3.82
C LEU A 853 119.06 -42.85 -5.35
N THR A 854 118.38 -43.74 -6.08
CA THR A 854 118.34 -43.77 -7.54
C THR A 854 117.51 -42.62 -8.10
N ARG A 855 116.31 -42.40 -7.55
CA ARG A 855 115.44 -41.27 -7.95
C ARG A 855 116.05 -39.91 -7.63
N LYS A 856 116.79 -39.79 -6.53
CA LYS A 856 117.50 -38.55 -6.18
C LYS A 856 118.57 -38.15 -7.20
N LYS A 857 119.27 -39.11 -7.82
CA LYS A 857 120.27 -38.82 -8.89
C LYS A 857 119.63 -38.31 -10.19
N ALA A 858 118.43 -38.77 -10.55
CA ALA A 858 117.73 -38.34 -11.76
C ALA A 858 117.26 -36.87 -11.71
N LEU A 859 117.12 -36.30 -10.51
CA LEU A 859 116.68 -34.92 -10.30
C LEU A 859 117.76 -33.86 -10.59
N PHE A 860 119.05 -34.21 -10.65
CA PHE A 860 120.17 -33.26 -10.82
C PHE A 860 120.49 -32.84 -12.28
N SER A 861 119.78 -33.33 -13.30
CA SER A 861 120.10 -33.08 -14.72
C SER A 861 119.26 -31.97 -15.41
N THR A 862 118.64 -31.04 -14.67
CA THR A 862 117.82 -29.95 -15.24
C THR A 862 118.20 -28.57 -14.67
N THR A 863 118.27 -27.54 -15.53
CA THR A 863 118.99 -26.26 -15.33
C THR A 863 118.19 -25.17 -14.58
N ASN A 864 117.51 -25.50 -13.47
CA ASN A 864 116.97 -24.48 -12.56
C ASN A 864 117.08 -24.91 -11.09
N SER A 865 117.84 -24.14 -10.29
CA SER A 865 118.35 -24.51 -8.96
C SER A 865 117.28 -24.55 -7.84
N GLU A 866 116.18 -23.82 -7.98
CA GLU A 866 115.20 -23.64 -6.89
C GLU A 866 114.10 -24.74 -6.84
N THR A 867 113.89 -25.48 -7.93
CA THR A 867 112.88 -26.55 -8.01
C THR A 867 113.37 -27.89 -7.44
N ILE A 868 114.69 -28.07 -7.31
CA ILE A 868 115.32 -29.36 -6.92
C ILE A 868 115.14 -29.65 -5.42
N SER A 869 115.25 -28.63 -4.56
CA SER A 869 115.17 -28.80 -3.10
C SER A 869 113.79 -29.27 -2.61
N LYS A 870 112.70 -28.72 -3.16
CA LYS A 870 111.32 -29.12 -2.81
C LYS A 870 110.96 -30.52 -3.30
N ALA A 871 111.46 -30.94 -4.46
CA ALA A 871 111.21 -32.27 -4.99
C ALA A 871 111.94 -33.36 -4.18
N GLU A 872 113.12 -33.05 -3.64
CA GLU A 872 113.88 -33.96 -2.79
C GLU A 872 113.20 -34.20 -1.42
N GLU A 873 112.66 -33.14 -0.81
CA GLU A 873 111.97 -33.21 0.47
C GLU A 873 110.64 -34.00 0.38
N SER A 874 109.87 -33.79 -0.70
CA SER A 874 108.64 -34.55 -0.97
C SER A 874 108.92 -36.04 -1.20
N LEU A 875 110.01 -36.36 -1.89
CA LEU A 875 110.40 -37.75 -2.15
C LEU A 875 110.84 -38.45 -0.86
N LYS A 876 111.57 -37.76 0.02
CA LYS A 876 111.99 -38.33 1.31
C LYS A 876 110.79 -38.67 2.21
N LYS A 877 109.79 -37.79 2.26
CA LYS A 877 108.56 -38.00 3.03
C LYS A 877 107.73 -39.19 2.53
N GLU A 878 107.61 -39.36 1.21
CA GLU A 878 106.89 -40.50 0.61
C GLU A 878 107.48 -41.85 1.04
N PHE A 879 108.81 -41.95 1.15
CA PHE A 879 109.47 -43.20 1.54
C PHE A 879 109.43 -43.46 3.07
N GLU A 880 109.45 -42.43 3.92
CA GLU A 880 109.20 -42.58 5.37
C GLU A 880 107.78 -43.12 5.65
N ASP A 881 106.79 -42.63 4.91
CA ASP A 881 105.40 -43.11 5.05
C ASP A 881 105.25 -44.59 4.65
N LYS A 882 105.96 -45.05 3.61
CA LYS A 882 105.97 -46.46 3.20
C LYS A 882 106.57 -47.38 4.25
N VAL A 883 107.63 -46.94 4.94
CA VAL A 883 108.26 -47.71 6.04
C VAL A 883 107.31 -47.83 7.24
N ASN A 884 106.58 -46.76 7.58
CA ASN A 884 105.61 -46.79 8.68
C ASN A 884 104.42 -47.71 8.43
N VAL A 885 103.99 -47.88 7.17
CA VAL A 885 102.95 -48.85 6.80
C VAL A 885 103.44 -50.29 6.99
N LEU A 886 104.70 -50.57 6.67
CA LEU A 886 105.31 -51.90 6.80
C LEU A 886 105.36 -52.38 8.27
N ARG A 887 105.64 -51.48 9.22
CA ARG A 887 105.69 -51.78 10.67
C ARG A 887 104.34 -52.05 11.34
N LYS A 888 103.20 -51.74 10.71
CA LYS A 888 101.84 -51.92 11.26
C LYS A 888 101.28 -53.37 11.19
N SER A 889 102.12 -54.36 10.92
CA SER A 889 101.69 -55.73 10.59
C SER A 889 101.97 -56.81 11.67
N ALA A 890 101.95 -56.43 12.97
CA ALA A 890 102.25 -57.33 14.12
C ALA A 890 101.03 -57.68 15.03
N ILE A 891 100.99 -58.90 15.56
CA ILE A 891 99.81 -59.62 16.13
C ILE A 891 99.13 -58.99 17.37
N LYS A 892 99.78 -58.13 18.16
CA LYS A 892 99.26 -57.73 19.49
C LYS A 892 98.17 -56.63 19.45
N ASP A 893 97.97 -55.96 18.32
CA ASP A 893 97.06 -54.81 18.21
C ASP A 893 95.61 -55.14 17.77
N GLU A 894 95.35 -56.37 17.32
CA GLU A 894 94.06 -56.78 16.75
C GLU A 894 92.87 -56.70 17.73
N ASN A 895 93.02 -57.27 18.94
CA ASN A 895 91.93 -57.35 19.92
C ASN A 895 91.58 -56.00 20.57
N LYS A 896 92.54 -55.07 20.63
CA LYS A 896 92.32 -53.73 21.19
C LYS A 896 91.51 -52.87 20.20
N GLU A 897 91.85 -52.95 18.92
CA GLU A 897 91.16 -52.23 17.84
C GLU A 897 89.68 -52.65 17.73
N ILE A 898 89.38 -53.95 17.83
CA ILE A 898 87.98 -54.45 17.81
C ILE A 898 87.14 -53.86 18.95
N LYS A 899 87.71 -53.75 20.16
CA LYS A 899 86.97 -53.24 21.34
C LYS A 899 86.72 -51.74 21.25
N GLU A 900 87.68 -50.99 20.73
CA GLU A 900 87.54 -49.54 20.52
C GLU A 900 86.52 -49.23 19.41
N VAL A 901 86.54 -49.99 18.31
CA VAL A 901 85.56 -49.88 17.22
C VAL A 901 84.14 -50.21 17.69
N SER A 902 83.96 -51.27 18.49
CA SER A 902 82.64 -51.65 19.03
C SER A 902 82.06 -50.56 19.94
N ASN A 903 82.88 -49.97 20.81
CA ASN A 903 82.42 -48.88 21.68
C ASN A 903 82.09 -47.60 20.89
N ALA A 904 82.88 -47.25 19.89
CA ALA A 904 82.61 -46.09 19.04
C ALA A 904 81.30 -46.23 18.26
N LEU A 905 81.04 -47.41 17.69
CA LEU A 905 79.80 -47.70 16.97
C LEU A 905 78.56 -47.69 17.88
N LYS A 906 78.67 -48.16 19.12
CA LYS A 906 77.59 -48.08 20.12
C LYS A 906 77.25 -46.63 20.49
N ILE A 907 78.26 -45.77 20.64
CA ILE A 907 78.04 -44.35 20.92
C ILE A 907 77.38 -43.66 19.72
N ASP A 908 77.78 -43.98 18.48
CA ASP A 908 77.14 -43.45 17.27
C ASP A 908 75.66 -43.89 17.16
N LEU A 909 75.36 -45.15 17.47
CA LEU A 909 73.98 -45.65 17.53
C LEU A 909 73.14 -44.89 18.57
N GLU A 910 73.66 -44.72 19.79
CA GLU A 910 72.93 -44.03 20.87
C GLU A 910 72.66 -42.56 20.50
N ASN A 911 73.63 -41.87 19.90
CA ASN A 911 73.46 -40.50 19.42
C ASN A 911 72.41 -40.40 18.30
N LYS A 912 72.40 -41.33 17.34
CA LYS A 912 71.36 -41.40 16.30
C LYS A 912 69.98 -41.70 16.90
N ARG A 913 69.93 -42.58 17.90
CA ARG A 913 68.69 -42.93 18.59
C ARG A 913 68.10 -41.73 19.33
N ILE A 914 68.93 -40.94 20.02
CA ILE A 914 68.50 -39.70 20.68
C ILE A 914 67.92 -38.73 19.65
N GLY A 915 68.64 -38.47 18.55
CA GLY A 915 68.17 -37.54 17.51
C GLY A 915 66.85 -37.96 16.85
N ILE A 916 66.67 -39.24 16.55
CA ILE A 916 65.40 -39.74 15.97
C ILE A 916 64.27 -39.74 17.02
N THR A 917 64.58 -40.01 18.29
CA THR A 917 63.59 -39.98 19.38
C THR A 917 63.08 -38.57 19.64
N GLU A 918 63.95 -37.55 19.61
CA GLU A 918 63.54 -36.14 19.71
C GLU A 918 62.61 -35.72 18.54
N GLU A 919 62.85 -36.22 17.33
CA GLU A 919 61.95 -35.99 16.19
C GLU A 919 60.60 -36.68 16.37
N ILE A 920 60.58 -37.91 16.90
CA ILE A 920 59.36 -38.64 17.24
C ILE A 920 58.56 -37.86 18.29
N ASP A 921 59.18 -37.46 19.39
CA ASP A 921 58.52 -36.71 20.48
C ASP A 921 57.94 -35.38 19.97
N LYS A 922 58.67 -34.68 19.09
CA LYS A 922 58.18 -33.47 18.43
C LYS A 922 56.93 -33.74 17.59
N LYS A 923 56.91 -34.85 16.83
CA LYS A 923 55.76 -35.23 16.00
C LYS A 923 54.59 -35.77 16.82
N THR A 924 54.84 -36.47 17.93
CA THR A 924 53.81 -36.89 18.88
C THR A 924 53.15 -35.69 19.56
N LYS A 925 53.93 -34.65 19.89
CA LYS A 925 53.36 -33.38 20.36
C LYS A 925 52.50 -32.69 19.29
N GLU A 926 52.96 -32.67 18.04
CA GLU A 926 52.20 -32.14 16.91
C GLU A 926 50.88 -32.91 16.67
N GLU A 927 50.88 -34.23 16.90
CA GLU A 927 49.67 -35.06 16.87
C GLU A 927 48.67 -34.62 17.95
N MET A 928 49.13 -34.49 19.21
CA MET A 928 48.29 -34.05 20.33
C MET A 928 47.69 -32.66 20.10
N ASP A 929 48.51 -31.70 19.65
CA ASP A 929 48.08 -30.32 19.38
C ASP A 929 47.06 -30.30 18.22
N THR A 930 47.29 -31.09 17.16
CA THR A 930 46.37 -31.23 16.03
C THR A 930 45.03 -31.83 16.46
N GLN A 931 45.04 -32.78 17.40
CA GLN A 931 43.84 -33.43 17.92
C GLN A 931 43.03 -32.51 18.85
N GLN A 932 43.69 -31.64 19.61
CA GLN A 932 43.04 -30.58 20.37
C GLN A 932 42.42 -29.52 19.45
N GLU A 933 43.12 -29.08 18.40
CA GLU A 933 42.57 -28.12 17.43
C GLU A 933 41.33 -28.70 16.73
N TYR A 934 41.39 -29.98 16.36
CA TYR A 934 40.27 -30.70 15.76
C TYR A 934 39.03 -30.69 16.67
N GLN A 935 39.19 -31.01 17.95
CA GLN A 935 38.08 -31.01 18.90
C GLN A 935 37.51 -29.60 19.11
N SER A 936 38.37 -28.58 19.22
CA SER A 936 37.93 -27.18 19.35
C SER A 936 37.11 -26.71 18.14
N ARG A 937 37.47 -27.13 16.92
CA ARG A 937 36.70 -26.81 15.71
C ARG A 937 35.33 -27.49 15.70
N LEU A 938 35.24 -28.75 16.15
CA LEU A 938 33.95 -29.45 16.29
C LEU A 938 33.05 -28.77 17.34
N ASP A 939 33.62 -28.37 18.47
CA ASP A 939 32.87 -27.68 19.52
C ASP A 939 32.31 -26.34 19.04
N LEU A 940 33.10 -25.57 18.27
CA LEU A 940 32.65 -24.33 17.65
C LEU A 940 31.47 -24.55 16.68
N LEU A 941 31.51 -25.66 15.94
CA LEU A 941 30.47 -26.04 14.98
C LEU A 941 29.19 -26.48 15.69
N ASN A 942 29.32 -27.19 16.81
CA ASN A 942 28.19 -27.56 17.67
C ASN A 942 27.52 -26.36 18.34
N ILE A 943 28.28 -25.33 18.73
CA ILE A 943 27.71 -24.06 19.23
C ILE A 943 26.89 -23.38 18.13
N LYS A 944 27.41 -23.34 16.89
CA LYS A 944 26.67 -22.80 15.74
C LYS A 944 25.41 -23.61 15.43
N ARG A 945 25.48 -24.95 15.53
CA ARG A 945 24.32 -25.84 15.35
C ARG A 945 23.24 -25.54 16.38
N LYS A 946 23.59 -25.43 17.68
CA LYS A 946 22.63 -25.08 18.73
C LYS A 946 21.99 -23.70 18.52
N ALA A 947 22.76 -22.70 18.10
CA ALA A 947 22.23 -21.38 17.78
C ALA A 947 21.19 -21.42 16.63
N VAL A 948 21.42 -22.25 15.61
CA VAL A 948 20.45 -22.47 14.51
C VAL A 948 19.25 -23.31 14.97
N GLU A 949 19.42 -24.20 15.95
CA GLU A 949 18.33 -25.01 16.51
C GLU A 949 17.42 -24.24 17.47
N GLU A 950 17.95 -23.21 18.14
CA GLU A 950 17.27 -22.34 19.11
C GLU A 950 16.62 -21.09 18.48
N GLU A 951 16.85 -20.80 17.19
CA GLU A 951 16.08 -19.80 16.44
C GLU A 951 14.57 -20.16 16.50
N LYS A 952 13.76 -19.34 17.18
CA LYS A 952 12.30 -19.44 17.15
C LYS A 952 11.80 -19.16 15.73
N ASP A 953 10.86 -19.96 15.27
CA ASP A 953 10.19 -19.84 13.97
C ASP A 953 9.37 -18.53 13.86
N ASP A 954 10.04 -17.39 13.67
CA ASP A 954 9.51 -16.37 12.77
C ASP A 954 9.89 -16.83 11.36
N VAL A 955 9.17 -17.85 10.86
CA VAL A 955 9.28 -18.20 9.45
C VAL A 955 8.82 -16.96 8.69
N LEU A 956 9.74 -16.28 8.02
CA LEU A 956 9.42 -15.21 7.07
C LEU A 956 8.23 -15.71 6.23
N GLU A 957 7.14 -14.94 6.20
CA GLU A 957 5.88 -15.28 5.52
C GLU A 957 6.12 -15.87 4.11
N GLU A 958 7.13 -15.34 3.44
CA GLU A 958 7.62 -15.72 2.12
C GLU A 958 8.10 -17.18 2.02
N VAL A 959 8.76 -17.71 3.06
CA VAL A 959 9.21 -19.12 3.16
C VAL A 959 8.03 -20.06 3.39
N VAL A 960 7.01 -19.64 4.16
CA VAL A 960 5.74 -20.37 4.32
C VAL A 960 4.98 -20.42 3.00
N VAL A 961 4.92 -19.31 2.27
CA VAL A 961 4.24 -19.23 0.97
C VAL A 961 4.94 -20.09 -0.08
N ALA A 962 6.28 -20.10 -0.14
CA ALA A 962 7.03 -20.97 -1.04
C ALA A 962 6.80 -22.46 -0.73
N ALA A 963 6.83 -22.86 0.54
CA ALA A 963 6.55 -24.24 0.95
C ALA A 963 5.08 -24.65 0.66
N LYS A 964 4.13 -23.73 0.86
CA LYS A 964 2.71 -23.90 0.48
C LYS A 964 2.53 -24.02 -1.04
N ARG A 965 3.25 -23.23 -1.85
CA ARG A 965 3.23 -23.34 -3.32
C ARG A 965 3.71 -24.73 -3.79
N ILE A 966 4.75 -25.30 -3.17
CA ILE A 966 5.24 -26.64 -3.49
C ILE A 966 4.22 -27.73 -3.12
N THR A 967 3.53 -27.62 -1.99
CA THR A 967 2.45 -28.56 -1.62
C THR A 967 1.20 -28.37 -2.47
N ARG A 968 0.89 -27.12 -2.88
CA ARG A 968 -0.22 -26.78 -3.77
C ARG A 968 -0.06 -27.43 -5.15
N ASN A 969 1.17 -27.55 -5.68
CA ASN A 969 1.45 -28.24 -6.95
C ASN A 969 0.94 -29.70 -7.01
N LYS A 970 0.71 -30.35 -5.87
CA LYS A 970 0.15 -31.72 -5.82
C LYS A 970 -1.35 -31.76 -6.15
N PHE A 971 -2.05 -30.63 -6.08
CA PHE A 971 -3.51 -30.52 -6.20
C PHE A 971 -3.95 -29.62 -7.36
N LEU A 972 -3.01 -29.12 -8.18
CA LEU A 972 -3.33 -28.32 -9.37
C LEU A 972 -3.84 -29.23 -10.49
N THR A 973 -4.76 -28.71 -11.30
CA THR A 973 -5.17 -29.39 -12.55
C THR A 973 -4.06 -29.30 -13.60
N ASP A 974 -4.14 -30.14 -14.64
CA ASP A 974 -3.17 -30.12 -15.75
C ASP A 974 -3.11 -28.74 -16.44
N PHE A 975 -4.28 -28.12 -16.66
CA PHE A 975 -4.35 -26.79 -17.27
C PHE A 975 -3.84 -25.70 -16.32
N GLU A 976 -4.20 -25.71 -15.03
CA GLU A 976 -3.68 -24.74 -14.05
C GLU A 976 -2.15 -24.83 -13.92
N THR A 977 -1.59 -26.04 -13.95
CA THR A 977 -0.13 -26.27 -13.93
C THR A 977 0.54 -25.68 -15.17
N LYS A 978 -0.02 -25.93 -16.36
CA LYS A 978 0.48 -25.36 -17.63
C LYS A 978 0.37 -23.84 -17.63
N PHE A 979 -0.78 -23.32 -17.22
CA PHE A 979 -1.05 -21.88 -17.09
C PHE A 979 -0.04 -21.19 -16.18
N ASN A 980 0.15 -21.68 -14.96
CA ASN A 980 1.08 -21.09 -14.01
C ASN A 980 2.54 -21.12 -14.50
N LYS A 981 2.94 -22.20 -15.20
CA LYS A 981 4.28 -22.29 -15.79
C LYS A 981 4.50 -21.24 -16.88
N GLU A 982 3.55 -21.09 -17.80
CA GLU A 982 3.63 -20.11 -18.90
C GLU A 982 3.50 -18.67 -18.38
N PHE A 983 2.57 -18.43 -17.44
CA PHE A 983 2.43 -17.16 -16.73
C PHE A 983 3.75 -16.75 -16.08
N ASN A 984 4.41 -17.69 -15.40
CA ASN A 984 5.66 -17.38 -14.72
C ASN A 984 6.78 -17.01 -15.70
N ALA A 985 6.93 -17.77 -16.79
CA ALA A 985 7.90 -17.46 -17.85
C ALA A 985 7.60 -16.10 -18.53
N MET A 986 6.33 -15.75 -18.72
CA MET A 986 5.94 -14.44 -19.28
C MET A 986 6.30 -13.30 -18.35
N ALA A 987 5.97 -13.41 -17.06
CA ALA A 987 6.27 -12.38 -16.08
C ALA A 987 7.78 -12.17 -15.89
N GLU A 988 8.59 -13.23 -15.93
CA GLU A 988 10.06 -13.12 -15.93
C GLU A 988 10.59 -12.40 -17.19
N LYS A 989 10.01 -12.69 -18.35
CA LYS A 989 10.42 -12.08 -19.63
C LYS A 989 10.04 -10.60 -19.73
N ILE A 990 8.85 -10.23 -19.25
CA ILE A 990 8.35 -8.86 -19.30
C ILE A 990 9.07 -7.99 -18.25
N GLY A 991 9.31 -8.55 -17.06
CA GLY A 991 9.92 -7.84 -15.93
C GLY A 991 9.18 -6.54 -15.60
N ASP A 992 9.92 -5.51 -15.21
CA ASP A 992 9.36 -4.24 -14.76
C ASP A 992 8.89 -3.32 -15.91
N ASN A 993 9.02 -3.75 -17.16
CA ASN A 993 8.72 -2.91 -18.32
C ASN A 993 7.25 -2.47 -18.36
N GLY A 994 6.32 -3.37 -17.98
CA GLY A 994 4.89 -3.08 -17.94
C GLY A 994 4.46 -2.15 -16.81
N LEU A 995 5.21 -2.12 -15.70
CA LEU A 995 4.85 -1.35 -14.51
C LEU A 995 4.76 0.16 -14.77
N LYS A 996 5.59 0.67 -15.69
CA LYS A 996 5.58 2.10 -16.08
C LYS A 996 4.23 2.54 -16.63
N ASN A 997 3.50 1.64 -17.29
CA ASN A 997 2.18 1.94 -17.87
C ASN A 997 1.07 2.02 -16.81
N LEU A 998 1.33 1.52 -15.59
CA LEU A 998 0.39 1.46 -14.48
C LEU A 998 0.56 2.62 -13.48
N GLY A 999 1.61 3.43 -13.62
CA GLY A 999 1.97 4.47 -12.66
C GLY A 999 0.82 5.45 -12.38
N ALA A 1000 0.50 5.63 -11.09
CA ALA A 1000 -0.59 6.45 -10.55
C ALA A 1000 -2.02 6.01 -10.92
N ASN A 1001 -2.19 5.01 -11.79
CA ASN A 1001 -3.50 4.51 -12.19
C ASN A 1001 -4.02 3.47 -11.19
N VAL A 1002 -5.32 3.45 -10.99
CA VAL A 1002 -6.01 2.41 -10.22
C VAL A 1002 -5.96 1.09 -11.00
N ILE A 1003 -5.37 0.07 -10.39
CA ILE A 1003 -5.16 -1.27 -10.98
C ILE A 1003 -6.15 -2.31 -10.45
N ALA A 1004 -6.67 -2.10 -9.25
CA ALA A 1004 -7.55 -3.02 -8.53
C ALA A 1004 -8.34 -2.27 -7.46
N ASP A 1005 -9.36 -2.92 -6.90
CA ASP A 1005 -10.12 -2.44 -5.74
C ASP A 1005 -10.39 -3.55 -4.73
N PHE A 1006 -10.57 -3.13 -3.48
CA PHE A 1006 -10.95 -4.00 -2.36
C PHE A 1006 -12.03 -3.32 -1.52
N THR A 1007 -12.77 -4.13 -0.78
CA THR A 1007 -13.75 -3.71 0.21
C THR A 1007 -13.28 -4.11 1.59
N VAL A 1008 -13.47 -3.20 2.54
CA VAL A 1008 -13.18 -3.43 3.96
C VAL A 1008 -14.46 -3.20 4.76
N TYR A 1009 -14.71 -4.13 5.68
CA TYR A 1009 -15.83 -4.10 6.61
C TYR A 1009 -15.43 -3.22 7.80
N GLU A 1010 -16.23 -2.19 8.08
CA GLU A 1010 -15.99 -1.17 9.11
C GLU A 1010 -14.82 -0.21 8.85
N ASP A 1011 -14.86 0.95 9.52
CA ASP A 1011 -13.87 2.00 9.35
C ASP A 1011 -12.56 1.51 9.97
N ASP A 1012 -11.51 1.32 9.16
CA ASP A 1012 -10.14 1.48 9.63
C ASP A 1012 -9.99 2.94 10.09
N SER A 1013 -10.52 3.19 11.27
CA SER A 1013 -10.28 4.38 12.03
C SER A 1013 -8.76 4.57 12.07
N CYS A 1014 -8.28 5.80 11.84
CA CYS A 1014 -6.85 6.11 11.93
C CYS A 1014 -6.36 6.05 13.39
N CYS A 1015 -6.67 4.96 14.11
CA CYS A 1015 -6.77 4.94 15.57
C CYS A 1015 -5.60 4.29 16.29
N ASP A 1016 -4.61 3.76 15.59
CA ASP A 1016 -3.35 3.39 16.25
C ASP A 1016 -2.29 4.48 16.02
N CYS A 1017 -2.61 5.72 16.43
CA CYS A 1017 -1.57 6.67 16.77
C CYS A 1017 -0.98 6.20 18.11
N ASN A 1018 0.20 5.58 18.09
CA ASN A 1018 0.93 5.34 19.34
C ASN A 1018 1.37 6.70 19.91
N PRO A 1019 0.80 7.16 21.05
CA PRO A 1019 1.12 8.47 21.60
C PRO A 1019 2.58 8.59 22.05
N LYS A 1020 3.33 7.48 22.11
CA LYS A 1020 4.76 7.44 22.43
C LYS A 1020 5.67 7.76 21.24
N ASP A 1021 5.20 7.61 20.00
CA ASP A 1021 5.99 7.89 18.78
C ASP A 1021 5.91 9.37 18.35
N ALA A 1022 5.05 10.12 19.02
CA ALA A 1022 4.84 11.55 18.80
C ALA A 1022 5.89 12.37 19.59
N LYS A 1023 7.10 12.56 19.04
CA LYS A 1023 7.99 13.65 19.50
C LYS A 1023 7.29 14.99 19.27
N ASN A 1024 7.05 15.79 20.31
CA ASN A 1024 6.50 17.15 20.19
C ASN A 1024 7.28 17.93 19.13
N LYS A 1025 6.70 18.15 17.94
CA LYS A 1025 7.24 19.11 16.99
C LYS A 1025 6.86 20.50 17.51
N GLU A 1026 7.84 21.35 17.76
CA GLU A 1026 7.62 22.75 18.14
C GLU A 1026 6.89 23.52 17.03
N LEU A 1027 6.14 24.56 17.40
CA LEU A 1027 5.33 25.37 16.48
C LEU A 1027 6.16 25.88 15.29
N THR A 1028 5.74 25.56 14.07
CA THR A 1028 6.39 26.01 12.83
C THR A 1028 6.33 27.55 12.73
N PRO A 1029 7.45 28.26 12.50
CA PRO A 1029 7.46 29.72 12.41
C PRO A 1029 6.71 30.28 11.21
N LEU A 1030 5.97 31.37 11.42
CA LEU A 1030 5.44 32.21 10.34
C LEU A 1030 6.46 33.29 9.94
N ALA A 1031 6.94 33.26 8.70
CA ALA A 1031 7.72 34.36 8.13
C ALA A 1031 6.79 35.53 7.77
N VAL A 1032 7.04 36.72 8.31
CA VAL A 1032 6.22 37.93 8.12
C VAL A 1032 7.08 39.11 7.65
N PRO A 1033 6.53 40.07 6.90
CA PRO A 1033 7.29 41.25 6.54
C PRO A 1033 7.59 42.08 7.81
N ILE A 1034 8.80 42.63 7.87
CA ILE A 1034 9.22 43.46 9.01
C ILE A 1034 9.67 44.81 8.49
N SER A 1035 9.12 45.88 9.05
CA SER A 1035 9.56 47.24 8.76
C SER A 1035 10.20 47.92 9.95
N ARG A 1036 11.21 48.75 9.69
CA ARG A 1036 11.88 49.59 10.70
C ARG A 1036 12.22 50.95 10.12
N ILE A 1037 12.15 51.98 10.95
CA ILE A 1037 12.69 53.30 10.61
C ILE A 1037 14.06 53.45 11.22
N VAL A 1038 15.01 53.95 10.42
CA VAL A 1038 16.38 54.21 10.84
C VAL A 1038 16.66 55.69 10.60
N ALA A 1039 17.05 56.41 11.65
CA ALA A 1039 17.46 57.80 11.50
C ALA A 1039 18.86 57.87 10.87
N TYR A 1040 19.01 58.67 9.82
CA TYR A 1040 20.31 58.96 9.24
C TYR A 1040 21.07 59.93 10.14
N ASN A 1041 22.34 59.61 10.44
CA ASN A 1041 23.23 60.49 11.18
C ASN A 1041 24.54 60.64 10.40
N GLN A 1042 24.89 61.86 10.01
CA GLN A 1042 26.10 62.13 9.22
C GLN A 1042 27.41 61.79 9.95
N SER A 1043 27.39 61.77 11.28
CA SER A 1043 28.60 61.67 12.11
C SER A 1043 28.86 60.27 12.67
N LYS A 1044 27.87 59.37 12.66
CA LYS A 1044 27.95 58.04 13.28
C LYS A 1044 27.11 57.01 12.53
N ALA A 1045 27.57 55.77 12.50
CA ALA A 1045 26.77 54.65 12.01
C ALA A 1045 25.54 54.44 12.91
N THR A 1046 24.37 54.23 12.31
CA THR A 1046 23.13 53.95 13.04
C THR A 1046 22.87 52.45 13.05
N ILE A 1047 22.61 51.89 14.23
CA ILE A 1047 22.37 50.45 14.41
C ILE A 1047 20.88 50.24 14.74
N SER A 1048 20.27 49.23 14.11
CA SER A 1048 18.89 48.80 14.37
C SER A 1048 18.85 47.30 14.60
N LYS A 1049 18.43 46.89 15.81
CA LYS A 1049 18.24 45.48 16.16
C LYS A 1049 16.82 45.02 15.84
N VAL A 1050 16.70 43.86 15.21
CA VAL A 1050 15.44 43.27 14.79
C VAL A 1050 15.35 41.83 15.26
N GLN A 1051 14.37 41.58 16.11
CA GLN A 1051 13.94 40.23 16.44
C GLN A 1051 13.06 39.70 15.30
N VAL A 1052 13.60 38.75 14.53
CA VAL A 1052 12.90 38.11 13.40
C VAL A 1052 12.04 36.93 13.89
N LEU A 1053 12.60 36.05 14.73
CA LEU A 1053 11.85 34.96 15.37
C LEU A 1053 11.21 35.45 16.68
N ASN A 1054 9.88 35.34 16.77
CA ASN A 1054 9.14 35.64 18.00
C ASN A 1054 9.57 34.72 19.16
N ASN A 1055 9.45 35.20 20.41
CA ASN A 1055 9.75 34.40 21.61
C ASN A 1055 8.89 33.14 21.74
N LEU A 1056 7.79 33.01 20.99
CA LEU A 1056 6.97 31.80 20.92
C LEU A 1056 7.66 30.64 20.18
N TYR A 1057 8.71 30.89 19.40
CA TYR A 1057 9.42 29.88 18.64
C TYR A 1057 10.71 29.47 19.35
N HIS A 1058 10.97 28.17 19.38
CA HIS A 1058 12.09 27.61 20.11
C HIS A 1058 13.41 27.71 19.29
N PRO A 1059 14.49 28.31 19.83
CA PRO A 1059 15.71 28.64 19.06
C PRO A 1059 16.59 27.45 18.64
N ASP A 1060 16.41 26.28 19.24
CA ASP A 1060 17.17 25.06 18.86
C ASP A 1060 16.73 24.45 17.52
N PHE A 1061 15.52 24.73 17.05
CA PHE A 1061 14.94 24.09 15.86
C PHE A 1061 15.04 24.96 14.61
N TYR A 1062 15.11 26.28 14.77
CA TYR A 1062 15.03 27.23 13.66
C TYR A 1062 16.14 28.27 13.71
N GLU A 1063 16.63 28.67 12.55
CA GLU A 1063 17.57 29.78 12.38
C GLU A 1063 17.12 30.74 11.27
N VAL A 1064 17.63 31.96 11.32
CA VAL A 1064 17.36 33.00 10.33
C VAL A 1064 18.60 33.21 9.47
N ALA A 1065 18.41 33.19 8.16
CA ALA A 1065 19.45 33.52 7.19
C ALA A 1065 18.98 34.63 6.25
N VAL A 1066 19.93 35.36 5.66
CA VAL A 1066 19.67 36.42 4.68
C VAL A 1066 19.99 35.89 3.28
N LYS A 1067 19.12 36.16 2.31
CA LYS A 1067 19.25 35.67 0.92
C LYS A 1067 19.89 36.71 -0.01
N SER A 1068 19.75 38.00 0.31
CA SER A 1068 20.31 39.13 -0.44
C SER A 1068 20.84 40.20 0.50
N ASP A 1069 22.02 40.76 0.20
CA ASP A 1069 22.60 41.82 1.01
C ASP A 1069 21.85 43.16 0.80
N PRO A 1070 21.65 43.96 1.87
CA PRO A 1070 21.06 45.29 1.76
C PRO A 1070 21.93 46.21 0.91
N LYS A 1071 21.28 47.17 0.27
CA LYS A 1071 21.94 48.10 -0.65
C LYS A 1071 22.76 49.17 0.07
N TYR A 1072 22.31 49.62 1.24
CA TYR A 1072 22.92 50.74 1.95
C TYR A 1072 23.49 50.35 3.33
N GLY A 1073 22.91 49.35 4.01
CA GLY A 1073 23.43 48.85 5.29
C GLY A 1073 24.29 47.59 5.20
N ALA A 1074 24.73 47.10 6.36
CA ALA A 1074 25.37 45.79 6.55
C ALA A 1074 24.64 45.00 7.65
N ILE A 1075 24.61 43.67 7.52
CA ILE A 1075 23.88 42.78 8.45
C ILE A 1075 24.86 41.91 9.23
N THR A 1076 24.61 41.81 10.53
CA THR A 1076 25.25 40.84 11.43
C THR A 1076 24.21 40.17 12.32
N PHE A 1077 24.53 39.01 12.88
CA PHE A 1077 23.68 38.31 13.85
C PHE A 1077 24.33 38.36 15.23
N GLU A 1078 23.58 38.82 16.23
CA GLU A 1078 23.97 38.77 17.64
C GLU A 1078 23.17 37.68 18.36
N GLU A 1079 23.78 37.04 19.35
CA GLU A 1079 23.09 36.09 20.22
C GLU A 1079 22.64 36.78 21.51
N GLU A 1080 21.34 36.72 21.81
CA GLU A 1080 20.76 37.22 23.07
C GLU A 1080 20.12 36.09 23.87
N VAL A 1081 19.94 36.28 25.18
CA VAL A 1081 19.25 35.32 26.06
C VAL A 1081 17.80 35.14 25.58
N TYR A 1082 17.37 33.89 25.43
CA TYR A 1082 15.99 33.56 25.11
C TYR A 1082 15.15 33.60 26.40
N GLU A 1083 14.38 34.67 26.60
CA GLU A 1083 13.66 34.93 27.86
C GLU A 1083 12.81 33.76 28.40
N PRO A 1084 12.11 32.95 27.57
CA PRO A 1084 11.34 31.81 28.07
C PRO A 1084 12.20 30.68 28.64
N MET A 1085 13.43 30.50 28.16
CA MET A 1085 14.41 29.50 28.64
C MET A 1085 15.80 30.14 28.68
N PRO A 1086 16.20 30.74 29.83
CA PRO A 1086 17.41 31.56 29.94
C PRO A 1086 18.74 30.83 29.63
N ASP A 1087 18.74 29.49 29.61
CA ASP A 1087 19.84 28.63 29.21
C ASP A 1087 20.09 28.60 27.70
N LYS A 1088 19.14 29.11 26.90
CA LYS A 1088 19.22 29.12 25.44
C LYS A 1088 19.44 30.53 24.90
N LYS A 1089 19.99 30.58 23.68
CA LYS A 1089 20.29 31.82 22.97
C LYS A 1089 19.46 31.94 21.71
N ARG A 1090 18.87 33.12 21.49
CA ARG A 1090 18.14 33.47 20.26
C ARG A 1090 19.00 34.34 19.35
N GLN A 1091 18.79 34.22 18.04
CA GLN A 1091 19.41 35.09 17.04
C GLN A 1091 18.65 36.41 16.92
N VAL A 1092 19.38 37.53 16.99
CA VAL A 1092 18.88 38.88 16.74
C VAL A 1092 19.62 39.47 15.55
N LEU A 1093 18.87 39.92 14.54
CA LEU A 1093 19.43 40.52 13.34
C LEU A 1093 19.80 41.98 13.65
N VAL A 1094 21.04 42.36 13.35
CA VAL A 1094 21.56 43.71 13.59
C VAL A 1094 21.90 44.36 12.26
N TYR A 1095 21.11 45.36 11.89
CA TYR A 1095 21.33 46.18 10.70
C TYR A 1095 22.14 47.42 11.06
N THR A 1096 23.25 47.65 10.37
CA THR A 1096 24.13 48.81 10.57
C THR A 1096 24.17 49.66 9.31
N LEU A 1097 23.72 50.91 9.41
CA LEU A 1097 23.77 51.88 8.32
C LEU A 1097 25.04 52.73 8.42
N ASP A 1098 25.95 52.61 7.46
CA ASP A 1098 27.12 53.49 7.34
C ASP A 1098 26.75 54.75 6.52
N PRO A 1099 26.97 55.97 7.06
CA PRO A 1099 26.67 57.21 6.36
C PRO A 1099 27.33 57.37 4.99
N LYS A 1100 28.45 56.65 4.72
CA LYS A 1100 29.20 56.69 3.46
C LYS A 1100 28.56 55.90 2.32
N ASN A 1101 27.64 54.99 2.63
CA ASN A 1101 27.03 54.10 1.65
C ASN A 1101 25.83 54.73 0.91
N LEU A 1102 25.27 55.84 1.39
CA LEU A 1102 24.22 56.58 0.68
C LEU A 1102 24.80 57.45 -0.44
N ASP A 1103 24.31 57.28 -1.67
CA ASP A 1103 24.71 58.07 -2.83
C ASP A 1103 24.03 59.46 -2.84
N ARG A 1104 24.61 60.41 -3.62
CA ARG A 1104 24.13 61.80 -3.70
C ARG A 1104 22.65 61.93 -4.11
N LYS A 1105 22.11 60.97 -4.86
CA LYS A 1105 20.70 60.95 -5.26
C LYS A 1105 19.79 60.55 -4.09
N SER A 1106 20.21 59.64 -3.23
CA SER A 1106 19.46 59.23 -2.03
C SER A 1106 19.46 60.33 -0.96
N LEU A 1107 20.52 61.14 -0.89
CA LEU A 1107 20.62 62.29 0.02
C LEU A 1107 19.69 63.47 -0.33
N SER A 1108 19.05 63.48 -1.51
CA SER A 1108 18.07 64.51 -1.90
C SER A 1108 16.62 64.13 -1.58
N GLN A 1109 16.39 62.90 -1.13
CA GLN A 1109 15.10 62.38 -0.68
C GLN A 1109 14.94 62.56 0.84
N MET A 1110 13.71 62.67 1.32
CA MET A 1110 13.44 62.73 2.76
C MET A 1110 13.51 61.34 3.41
N VAL A 1111 13.05 60.31 2.70
CA VAL A 1111 13.11 58.91 3.14
C VAL A 1111 13.60 58.02 2.00
N VAL A 1112 14.56 57.16 2.30
CA VAL A 1112 15.14 56.16 1.38
C VAL A 1112 14.76 54.77 1.88
N ILE A 1113 14.49 53.82 0.99
CA ILE A 1113 14.09 52.45 1.34
C ILE A 1113 15.25 51.50 1.05
N ASP A 1114 15.67 50.73 2.06
CA ASP A 1114 16.61 49.62 1.93
C ASP A 1114 15.87 48.31 2.24
N GLU A 1115 15.72 47.42 1.25
CA GLU A 1115 14.92 46.20 1.35
C GLU A 1115 15.71 44.98 0.91
N PHE A 1116 15.58 43.88 1.66
CA PHE A 1116 16.21 42.59 1.35
C PHE A 1116 15.37 41.40 1.87
N ASP A 1117 15.68 40.21 1.36
CA ASP A 1117 14.94 38.97 1.66
C ASP A 1117 15.63 38.19 2.79
N TYR A 1118 14.82 37.71 3.74
CA TYR A 1118 15.26 36.79 4.78
C TYR A 1118 14.50 35.47 4.69
N VAL A 1119 15.14 34.41 5.17
CA VAL A 1119 14.60 33.05 5.19
C VAL A 1119 14.74 32.43 6.58
N ILE A 1120 13.75 31.66 6.99
CA ILE A 1120 13.80 30.83 8.19
C ILE A 1120 14.10 29.39 7.75
N LYS A 1121 15.14 28.79 8.33
CA LYS A 1121 15.55 27.41 8.04
C LYS A 1121 15.37 26.51 9.26
N GLU A 1122 15.00 25.26 9.02
CA GLU A 1122 14.99 24.21 10.05
C GLU A 1122 16.43 23.70 10.23
N LYS A 1123 16.96 23.74 11.46
CA LYS A 1123 18.37 23.45 11.75
C LYS A 1123 18.77 21.98 11.50
N GLU A 1124 17.83 21.05 11.67
CA GLU A 1124 18.09 19.61 11.52
C GLU A 1124 18.15 19.19 10.04
N THR A 1125 17.26 19.71 9.21
CA THR A 1125 17.09 19.32 7.80
C THR A 1125 17.73 20.30 6.82
N GLY A 1126 17.94 21.56 7.22
CA GLY A 1126 18.38 22.65 6.36
C GLY A 1126 17.31 23.18 5.41
N GLU A 1127 16.07 22.70 5.48
CA GLU A 1127 14.96 23.10 4.60
C GLU A 1127 14.47 24.54 4.89
N GLU A 1128 14.07 25.24 3.83
CA GLU A 1128 13.45 26.57 3.90
C GLU A 1128 11.99 26.44 4.36
N VAL A 1129 11.69 26.94 5.56
CA VAL A 1129 10.36 26.86 6.20
C VAL A 1129 9.47 28.03 5.77
N GLY A 1130 10.07 29.18 5.49
CA GLY A 1130 9.39 30.36 4.98
C GLY A 1130 10.35 31.53 4.73
N ALA A 1131 9.95 32.44 3.84
CA ALA A 1131 10.72 33.62 3.49
C ALA A 1131 9.83 34.86 3.47
N SER A 1132 10.41 36.01 3.81
CA SER A 1132 9.73 37.31 3.72
C SER A 1132 10.75 38.46 3.63
N LYS A 1133 10.27 39.70 3.65
CA LYS A 1133 11.06 40.90 3.40
C LYS A 1133 11.31 41.72 4.66
N LEU A 1134 12.51 42.29 4.74
CA LEU A 1134 12.87 43.31 5.72
C LEU A 1134 13.02 44.66 5.01
N SER A 1135 12.17 45.62 5.36
CA SER A 1135 12.17 46.96 4.77
C SER A 1135 12.62 48.01 5.81
N PHE A 1136 13.79 48.61 5.59
CA PHE A 1136 14.29 49.71 6.40
C PHE A 1136 14.00 51.05 5.72
N PHE A 1137 13.21 51.88 6.38
CA PHE A 1137 12.91 53.25 5.97
C PHE A 1137 13.93 54.20 6.60
N ILE A 1138 14.91 54.65 5.82
CA ILE A 1138 16.00 55.52 6.27
C ILE A 1138 15.53 56.97 6.18
N ALA A 1139 15.33 57.62 7.32
CA ALA A 1139 14.94 59.02 7.40
C ALA A 1139 16.19 59.92 7.30
N VAL A 1140 16.39 60.56 6.14
CA VAL A 1140 17.57 61.39 5.84
C VAL A 1140 17.42 62.81 6.38
N GLY A 1141 16.20 63.38 6.29
CA GLY A 1141 15.89 64.76 6.66
C GLY A 1141 16.56 65.79 5.74
N THR A 1142 15.91 66.94 5.49
CA THR A 1142 16.57 68.04 4.77
C THR A 1142 17.71 68.60 5.62
N ILE A 1143 18.95 68.41 5.16
CA ILE A 1143 20.14 69.04 5.70
C ILE A 1143 19.91 70.56 5.61
N ALA A 1144 19.81 71.23 6.77
CA ALA A 1144 19.75 72.68 6.81
C ALA A 1144 21.01 73.24 6.14
N GLN A 1145 20.84 74.10 5.14
CA GLN A 1145 21.96 74.80 4.52
C GLN A 1145 22.65 75.66 5.60
N GLN A 1146 23.98 75.55 5.70
CA GLN A 1146 24.80 76.28 6.68
C GLN A 1146 24.61 77.80 6.53
N GLU A 1147 24.35 78.48 7.65
CA GLU A 1147 24.36 79.95 7.75
C GLU A 1147 25.75 80.40 8.25
N PHE A 1148 26.28 81.47 7.67
CA PHE A 1148 27.59 82.05 7.98
C PHE A 1148 27.42 83.44 8.59
N GLU A 1149 28.33 83.85 9.49
CA GLU A 1149 28.24 85.13 10.18
C GLU A 1149 28.80 86.26 9.32
N LEU A 1150 27.97 87.27 9.05
CA LEU A 1150 28.40 88.57 8.54
C LEU A 1150 28.46 89.54 9.71
N SER A 1151 29.66 89.97 10.08
CA SER A 1151 29.85 90.97 11.14
C SER A 1151 30.55 92.21 10.62
N GLY A 1152 30.49 93.31 11.37
CA GLY A 1152 31.10 94.56 10.91
C GLY A 1152 30.94 95.68 11.91
N ARG A 1153 31.77 96.70 11.76
CA ARG A 1153 31.79 97.90 12.58
C ARG A 1153 31.04 99.03 11.88
N VAL A 1154 30.15 99.69 12.60
CA VAL A 1154 29.50 100.93 12.16
C VAL A 1154 29.99 102.09 13.02
N THR A 1155 30.73 103.02 12.43
CA THR A 1155 31.30 104.20 13.09
C THR A 1155 30.50 105.46 12.73
N GLY A 1156 30.37 106.38 13.70
CA GLY A 1156 29.65 107.65 13.53
C GLY A 1156 28.20 107.67 14.03
N VAL A 1157 27.56 106.51 14.23
CA VAL A 1157 26.18 106.40 14.75
C VAL A 1157 26.07 105.34 15.85
N LYS A 1158 25.25 105.59 16.88
CA LYS A 1158 25.09 104.68 18.05
C LYS A 1158 23.92 103.70 17.93
N ALA A 1159 23.00 103.91 17.01
CA ALA A 1159 21.86 103.04 16.76
C ALA A 1159 21.55 103.01 15.26
N PHE A 1160 21.42 101.82 14.69
CA PHE A 1160 21.21 101.61 13.26
C PHE A 1160 20.50 100.28 12.99
N THR A 1161 19.84 100.19 11.83
CA THR A 1161 19.17 98.98 11.34
C THR A 1161 19.92 98.44 10.14
N ILE A 1162 20.23 97.16 10.14
CA ILE A 1162 20.81 96.47 8.98
C ILE A 1162 19.72 95.68 8.27
N THR A 1163 19.67 95.86 6.96
CA THR A 1163 18.76 95.15 6.06
C THR A 1163 19.58 94.41 5.02
N ALA A 1164 19.48 93.08 4.97
CA ALA A 1164 20.09 92.24 3.94
C ALA A 1164 19.05 91.87 2.89
N ARG A 1165 19.35 92.18 1.62
CA ARG A 1165 18.55 91.79 0.44
C ARG A 1165 19.35 90.94 -0.52
N GLN A 1166 18.69 90.02 -1.21
CA GLN A 1166 19.29 89.26 -2.32
C GLN A 1166 18.44 89.53 -3.57
N GLY A 1167 18.94 90.37 -4.47
CA GLY A 1167 18.07 91.02 -5.47
C GLY A 1167 17.05 91.95 -4.79
N ASP A 1168 15.78 91.87 -5.19
CA ASP A 1168 14.67 92.66 -4.61
C ASP A 1168 14.05 92.01 -3.34
N ALA A 1169 14.43 90.76 -3.02
CA ALA A 1169 13.86 90.03 -1.90
C ALA A 1169 14.51 90.44 -0.56
N LEU A 1170 13.68 90.79 0.43
CA LEU A 1170 14.10 91.06 1.80
C LEU A 1170 14.43 89.75 2.52
N ILE A 1171 15.69 89.55 2.88
CA ILE A 1171 16.14 88.30 3.50
C ILE A 1171 16.12 88.43 5.03
N LYS A 1172 16.67 89.52 5.58
CA LYS A 1172 16.74 89.71 7.04
C LYS A 1172 16.90 91.18 7.38
N THR A 1173 16.24 91.63 8.44
CA THR A 1173 16.37 93.01 8.97
C THR A 1173 16.53 92.96 10.48
N GLN A 1174 17.54 93.64 11.02
CA GLN A 1174 17.84 93.61 12.45
C GLN A 1174 18.40 94.95 12.94
N GLN A 1175 17.95 95.40 14.11
CA GLN A 1175 18.41 96.63 14.76
C GLN A 1175 19.56 96.35 15.73
N PHE A 1176 20.53 97.25 15.73
CA PHE A 1176 21.70 97.20 16.59
C PHE A 1176 21.91 98.54 17.29
N THR A 1177 22.41 98.47 18.53
CA THR A 1177 22.85 99.63 19.32
C THR A 1177 24.30 99.40 19.75
N GLY A 1178 25.17 100.40 19.54
CA GLY A 1178 26.62 100.27 19.66
C GLY A 1178 27.34 100.55 18.35
N SER A 1179 28.57 100.03 18.20
CA SER A 1179 29.41 100.25 17.01
C SER A 1179 29.69 98.98 16.21
N TYR A 1180 29.09 97.84 16.57
CA TYR A 1180 29.29 96.57 15.88
C TYR A 1180 27.94 95.91 15.61
N TYR A 1181 27.90 95.11 14.55
CA TYR A 1181 26.76 94.27 14.21
C TYR A 1181 27.23 92.87 13.84
N ASN A 1182 26.30 91.93 13.96
CA ASN A 1182 26.43 90.61 13.36
C ASN A 1182 25.08 90.11 12.87
N ILE A 1183 25.08 89.42 11.73
CA ILE A 1183 23.89 88.84 11.14
C ILE A 1183 24.25 87.52 10.45
N LEU A 1184 23.46 86.48 10.70
CA LEU A 1184 23.63 85.16 10.07
C LEU A 1184 22.88 85.12 8.74
N LEU A 1185 23.59 84.77 7.66
CA LEU A 1185 23.11 84.72 6.27
C LEU A 1185 23.64 83.46 5.55
N GLN A 1186 22.90 82.94 4.57
CA GLN A 1186 23.30 81.77 3.77
C GLN A 1186 24.37 82.14 2.71
N LEU A 1187 24.93 81.15 2.00
CA LEU A 1187 25.84 81.40 0.87
C LEU A 1187 25.11 82.13 -0.26
N GLY A 1188 25.61 83.29 -0.65
CA GLY A 1188 24.95 84.13 -1.64
C GLY A 1188 25.51 85.54 -1.71
N GLN A 1189 25.07 86.30 -2.71
CA GLN A 1189 25.48 87.69 -2.88
C GLN A 1189 24.36 88.61 -2.40
N TYR A 1190 24.60 89.31 -1.30
CA TYR A 1190 23.61 90.14 -0.61
C TYR A 1190 23.95 91.62 -0.74
N GLN A 1191 22.94 92.47 -0.87
CA GLN A 1191 23.04 93.90 -0.68
C GLN A 1191 22.66 94.24 0.77
N ILE A 1192 23.64 94.72 1.53
CA ILE A 1192 23.51 95.06 2.94
C ILE A 1192 23.32 96.57 3.04
N THR A 1193 22.17 96.99 3.55
CA THR A 1193 21.78 98.39 3.76
C THR A 1193 21.82 98.70 5.26
N VAL A 1194 22.63 99.68 5.65
CA VAL A 1194 22.67 100.21 7.02
C VAL A 1194 21.92 101.54 7.07
N THR A 1195 20.85 101.58 7.85
CA THR A 1195 20.00 102.77 8.05
C THR A 1195 20.17 103.29 9.47
N PRO A 1196 20.78 104.47 9.67
CA PRO A 1196 20.89 105.09 10.99
C PRO A 1196 19.51 105.40 11.59
N SER A 1197 19.35 105.25 12.90
CA SER A 1197 18.09 105.58 13.58
C SER A 1197 17.84 107.09 13.71
N VAL A 1198 18.83 107.94 13.43
CA VAL A 1198 18.74 109.41 13.47
C VAL A 1198 18.81 109.96 12.04
N THR A 1199 17.84 110.78 11.64
CA THR A 1199 17.59 111.21 10.24
C THR A 1199 18.62 112.18 9.63
N GLN A 1200 19.73 112.48 10.31
CA GLN A 1200 20.77 113.38 9.79
C GLN A 1200 21.76 112.72 8.81
N TYR A 1201 21.71 111.40 8.60
CA TYR A 1201 22.60 110.68 7.68
C TYR A 1201 21.80 109.76 6.71
N PRO A 1202 22.09 109.76 5.40
CA PRO A 1202 21.43 108.86 4.44
C PRO A 1202 21.89 107.41 4.64
N PRO A 1203 21.05 106.39 4.33
CA PRO A 1203 21.44 104.98 4.42
C PRO A 1203 22.63 104.64 3.50
N GLN A 1204 23.52 103.76 3.95
CA GLN A 1204 24.63 103.24 3.14
C GLN A 1204 24.37 101.79 2.71
N ASN A 1205 24.68 101.47 1.46
CA ASN A 1205 24.50 100.13 0.89
C ASN A 1205 25.86 99.56 0.48
N ARG A 1206 26.11 98.29 0.79
CA ARG A 1206 27.28 97.54 0.32
C ARG A 1206 26.87 96.15 -0.13
N THR A 1207 27.37 95.73 -1.28
CA THR A 1207 27.18 94.36 -1.76
C THR A 1207 28.26 93.47 -1.16
N VAL A 1208 27.87 92.40 -0.47
CA VAL A 1208 28.76 91.43 0.16
C VAL A 1208 28.40 90.04 -0.35
N LYS A 1209 29.42 89.30 -0.80
CA LYS A 1209 29.28 87.90 -1.18
C LYS A 1209 29.70 87.05 0.00
N ILE A 1210 28.76 86.25 0.52
CA ILE A 1210 29.01 85.29 1.60
C ILE A 1210 29.54 84.01 0.96
N GLU A 1211 30.81 83.72 1.24
CA GLU A 1211 31.53 82.48 0.87
C GLU A 1211 31.73 81.62 2.14
N ASP A 1212 32.28 80.40 2.06
CA ASP A 1212 32.39 79.39 3.15
C ASP A 1212 33.27 79.80 4.38
N LYS A 1213 33.20 81.05 4.83
CA LYS A 1213 33.86 81.62 6.02
C LYS A 1213 33.10 82.86 6.50
N ASP A 1214 33.27 83.25 7.75
CA ASP A 1214 32.70 84.50 8.28
C ASP A 1214 33.25 85.71 7.51
N ASN A 1215 32.36 86.63 7.15
CA ASN A 1215 32.68 87.78 6.31
C ASN A 1215 32.51 89.08 7.11
N PHE A 1216 33.33 90.08 6.77
CA PHE A 1216 33.34 91.38 7.47
C PHE A 1216 32.94 92.52 6.55
N ALA A 1217 32.04 93.41 7.00
CA ALA A 1217 31.65 94.60 6.24
C ALA A 1217 31.42 95.82 7.13
N ASP A 1218 32.37 96.76 7.13
CA ASP A 1218 32.31 97.97 7.95
C ASP A 1218 31.66 99.16 7.22
N PHE A 1219 30.97 100.03 7.95
CA PHE A 1219 30.28 101.23 7.43
C PHE A 1219 30.64 102.47 8.27
N GLU A 1220 30.87 103.61 7.63
CA GLU A 1220 31.28 104.84 8.32
C GLU A 1220 30.38 106.03 7.95
N PHE A 1221 29.86 106.74 8.95
CA PHE A 1221 29.00 107.91 8.78
C PHE A 1221 29.67 109.20 9.30
N GLY A 1222 30.57 109.79 8.47
CA GLY A 1222 31.23 111.12 8.55
C GLY A 1222 32.07 111.45 9.81
N LYS A 1223 33.11 112.30 9.84
CA LYS A 1223 34.12 112.75 8.85
C LYS A 1223 35.38 111.90 9.07
N VAL A 1224 36.24 111.70 8.06
CA VAL A 1224 36.77 112.72 7.12
C VAL A 1224 35.77 113.38 6.19
#